data_AF-A0A2S9T7Z9-F1
#
_entry.id   AF-A0A2S9T7Z9-F1
#
_cell.length_a   1.000
_cell.length_b   1.000
_cell.length_c   1.000
_cell.angle_alpha   90.00
_cell.angle_beta   90.00
_cell.angle_gamma   90.00
#
_symmetry.space_group_name_H-M   'P 1'
#
loop_
_entity.id
_entity.type
_entity.pdbx_description
1 polymer ?
#
loop_
_entity_poly.entity_id
_entity_poly.type
_entity_poly.pdbx_seq_one_letter_code
_entity_poly.pdbx_strand_id
1 'polypeptide(L)'
;MRYIILGLIMAGLFQVFFWLSRDNLVTLNENSFEKIESLSYSPFEGYDKNLLSSEQIAYDVNLFENFTNKLRTYGTLEAYKILQSSKDSNLPIDLGLWIGGDLEANNLEIQRALEILKEYPNRIQSVIVGNEVLLRKELEPLELYAYIDFMKSHTKKPVTTAETWDIWEKNPQLASHVDFLTIHILPYWEKVPIERYNEFIIEKYSVVEELFPNRKIVIGETGWPSHGYNNNSAIPSIKNQAQAIRGFVNLAHEKGWHYNIIEALDQPWKGYDEGNVGQYWGIFTTDRALKFQLAGEVELNKYWLYQMIAAIIIGALLTLFGLKNQRVNISHAFAYAIAAQGMAFGIVMAAIYPFVNYMNFGMWIMWGMGSFLMIPLVIITLAKANELFRSSIGVQPSRLVPLDLKSKNAPLVSIHVPAYKEQPHVLAETLESLSKLTYPNFEVLVIINNTPEDFYKAPIKELCEKLGDKFKYLDITCTGFKAGALNKALEYTDKNAEIVAVIDADYKVESPWLVDLVPLFDDPKVAIVQAPQDHRDGDESIIKKAMNAEYAGFFDIGMVDRNEENAIVVHGTMVMVRLSAMMEVGGWGTDTIVEDSELGLRLFEAGYIAHYTNRRYGFGLLPDTVEAFKTQRHRWAYGAIQILKKHWREFKPGSKKLSPAQKNKFVTGWFFWLSDAMGPIMAVMNIIWVPVIIFVGVTIPTIPLTIPIITAFIVNILHTFILYRTKVKASFKDILLSSVASMSLQLIIFKAVFDGFIKDGLPFKRTEKGGKAKKSANPIKYETILCVLLLAAFISLIYTNKSGITEIYVFAATIFIQTIPYISAIIMRILELYSLKNQKA
;
A
#
# COMPACT_ATOMS: atom_id res chain seq x y z
N MET A 1 -8.59 -21.39 -21.50
CA MET A 1 -9.76 -21.62 -20.61
C MET A 1 -9.57 -22.83 -19.70
N ARG A 2 -9.35 -24.06 -20.21
CA ARG A 2 -9.16 -25.28 -19.39
C ARG A 2 -8.17 -25.12 -18.22
N TYR A 3 -6.96 -24.60 -18.49
CA TYR A 3 -5.95 -24.39 -17.44
C TYR A 3 -6.34 -23.33 -16.41
N ILE A 4 -7.06 -22.30 -16.84
CA ILE A 4 -7.56 -21.25 -15.93
C ILE A 4 -8.57 -21.85 -14.95
N ILE A 5 -9.53 -22.64 -15.46
CA ILE A 5 -10.52 -23.32 -14.62
C ILE A 5 -9.84 -24.29 -13.64
N LEU A 6 -8.86 -25.07 -14.10
CA LEU A 6 -8.14 -25.99 -13.22
C LEU A 6 -7.34 -25.24 -12.12
N GLY A 7 -6.64 -24.17 -12.50
CA GLY A 7 -5.92 -23.32 -11.55
C GLY A 7 -6.84 -22.67 -10.52
N LEU A 8 -8.03 -22.22 -10.95
CA LEU A 8 -9.08 -21.70 -10.07
C LEU A 8 -9.56 -22.73 -9.05
N ILE A 9 -9.85 -23.96 -9.49
CA ILE A 9 -10.31 -25.03 -8.60
C ILE A 9 -9.23 -25.33 -7.56
N MET A 10 -7.97 -25.50 -7.99
CA MET A 10 -6.89 -25.82 -7.06
C MET A 10 -6.63 -24.68 -6.06
N ALA A 11 -6.58 -23.42 -6.52
CA ALA A 11 -6.37 -22.27 -5.63
C ALA A 11 -7.57 -22.04 -4.69
N GLY A 12 -8.80 -22.26 -5.17
CA GLY A 12 -10.00 -22.21 -4.35
C GLY A 12 -10.03 -23.30 -3.28
N LEU A 13 -9.67 -24.54 -3.64
CA LEU A 13 -9.55 -25.64 -2.67
C LEU A 13 -8.48 -25.36 -1.62
N PHE A 14 -7.34 -24.79 -2.02
CA PHE A 14 -6.29 -24.36 -1.08
C PHE A 14 -6.83 -23.30 -0.10
N GLN A 15 -7.59 -22.33 -0.60
CA GLN A 15 -8.20 -21.31 0.24
C GLN A 15 -9.25 -21.90 1.18
N VAL A 16 -10.12 -22.80 0.71
CA VAL A 16 -11.07 -23.54 1.56
C VAL A 16 -10.33 -24.28 2.67
N PHE A 17 -9.29 -25.04 2.33
CA PHE A 17 -8.46 -25.73 3.31
C PHE A 17 -7.84 -24.77 4.33
N PHE A 18 -7.34 -23.62 3.88
CA PHE A 18 -6.79 -22.59 4.76
C PHE A 18 -7.83 -22.01 5.74
N TRP A 19 -9.07 -21.79 5.31
CA TRP A 19 -10.13 -21.30 6.19
C TRP A 19 -10.64 -22.37 7.15
N LEU A 20 -10.78 -23.62 6.69
CA LEU A 20 -11.23 -24.75 7.51
C LEU A 20 -10.19 -25.19 8.55
N SER A 21 -8.90 -24.96 8.29
CA SER A 21 -7.82 -25.26 9.23
C SER A 21 -7.59 -24.17 10.28
N ARG A 22 -8.33 -23.05 10.23
CA ARG A 22 -8.32 -22.04 11.30
C ARG A 22 -9.33 -22.41 12.37
N ASP A 23 -8.90 -22.26 13.62
CA ASP A 23 -9.78 -22.38 14.78
C ASP A 23 -10.77 -21.20 14.80
N ASN A 24 -11.97 -21.39 14.25
CA ASN A 24 -13.08 -20.43 14.38
C ASN A 24 -13.91 -20.70 15.63
N LEU A 25 -13.78 -21.91 16.20
CA LEU A 25 -14.33 -22.35 17.47
C LEU A 25 -13.17 -22.87 18.33
N VAL A 26 -13.09 -22.44 19.58
CA VAL A 26 -12.07 -22.89 20.52
C VAL A 26 -12.72 -23.38 21.81
N THR A 27 -12.30 -24.56 22.26
CA THR A 27 -12.63 -25.06 23.59
C THR A 27 -11.60 -24.54 24.59
N LEU A 28 -12.07 -23.78 25.58
CA LEU A 28 -11.24 -23.31 26.69
C LEU A 28 -11.30 -24.32 27.84
N ASN A 29 -10.22 -24.42 28.62
CA ASN A 29 -10.18 -25.28 29.81
C ASN A 29 -11.03 -24.69 30.93
N GLU A 30 -11.14 -23.37 30.95
CA GLU A 30 -11.90 -22.58 31.89
C GLU A 30 -13.38 -22.62 31.48
N ASN A 31 -14.19 -23.35 32.24
CA ASN A 31 -15.65 -23.26 32.21
C ASN A 31 -16.11 -22.72 33.56
N SER A 32 -17.04 -21.77 33.55
CA SER A 32 -17.76 -21.32 34.74
C SER A 32 -19.26 -21.55 34.54
N PHE A 33 -19.88 -22.19 35.52
CA PHE A 33 -21.33 -22.44 35.55
C PHE A 33 -22.06 -21.51 36.52
N GLU A 34 -21.31 -20.64 37.20
CA GLU A 34 -21.84 -19.69 38.17
C GLU A 34 -22.31 -18.41 37.48
N LYS A 35 -23.33 -17.76 38.07
CA LYS A 35 -23.65 -16.37 37.71
C LYS A 35 -22.51 -15.45 38.17
N ILE A 36 -22.23 -14.42 37.38
CA ILE A 36 -21.26 -13.38 37.75
C ILE A 36 -21.79 -12.68 39.01
N GLU A 37 -20.92 -12.40 39.99
CA GLU A 37 -21.38 -11.76 41.23
C GLU A 37 -21.91 -10.35 40.98
N SER A 38 -21.13 -9.54 40.26
CA SER A 38 -21.49 -8.16 39.92
C SER A 38 -20.96 -7.77 38.54
N LEU A 39 -21.75 -6.98 37.81
CA LEU A 39 -21.37 -6.35 36.53
C LEU A 39 -21.50 -4.84 36.61
N SER A 40 -20.52 -4.13 36.09
CA SER A 40 -20.65 -2.68 35.87
C SER A 40 -21.59 -2.41 34.72
N TYR A 41 -22.53 -1.48 34.91
CA TYR A 41 -23.49 -1.09 33.88
C TYR A 41 -23.65 0.41 33.82
N SER A 42 -23.28 0.98 32.66
CA SER A 42 -23.48 2.38 32.33
C SER A 42 -24.53 2.47 31.21
N PRO A 43 -25.71 3.08 31.46
CA PRO A 43 -26.84 3.11 30.52
C PRO A 43 -26.67 4.18 29.44
N PHE A 44 -25.54 4.16 28.73
CA PHE A 44 -25.24 5.09 27.64
C PHE A 44 -25.03 4.36 26.31
N GLU A 45 -25.22 5.08 25.21
CA GLU A 45 -25.00 4.57 23.86
C GLU A 45 -24.27 5.58 22.96
N GLY A 46 -23.73 5.05 21.87
CA GLY A 46 -23.07 5.81 20.82
C GLY A 46 -21.72 6.40 21.25
N TYR A 47 -21.18 7.25 20.38
CA TYR A 47 -19.90 7.93 20.57
C TYR A 47 -20.04 9.21 21.42
N ASP A 48 -21.23 9.80 21.47
CA ASP A 48 -21.52 11.04 22.19
C ASP A 48 -22.00 10.79 23.64
N LYS A 49 -21.97 9.53 24.11
CA LYS A 49 -22.39 9.11 25.45
C LYS A 49 -23.84 9.55 25.77
N ASN A 50 -24.77 9.24 24.87
CA ASN A 50 -26.18 9.58 25.06
C ASN A 50 -26.85 8.61 26.04
N LEU A 51 -27.69 9.11 26.94
CA LEU A 51 -28.43 8.28 27.89
C LEU A 51 -29.50 7.45 27.16
N LEU A 52 -29.58 6.15 27.51
CA LEU A 52 -30.60 5.24 26.99
C LEU A 52 -32.03 5.61 27.43
N SER A 53 -33.02 5.19 26.65
CA SER A 53 -34.43 5.31 27.02
C SER A 53 -34.77 4.40 28.21
N SER A 54 -35.80 4.75 28.98
CA SER A 54 -36.25 3.90 30.10
C SER A 54 -36.61 2.48 29.66
N GLU A 55 -37.16 2.30 28.46
CA GLU A 55 -37.50 0.99 27.92
C GLU A 55 -36.24 0.15 27.63
N GLN A 56 -35.21 0.77 27.04
CA GLN A 56 -33.92 0.11 26.80
C GLN A 56 -33.23 -0.26 28.12
N ILE A 57 -33.24 0.64 29.11
CA ILE A 57 -32.66 0.38 30.43
C ILE A 57 -33.39 -0.78 31.12
N ALA A 58 -34.72 -0.82 31.07
CA ALA A 58 -35.52 -1.90 31.64
C ALA A 58 -35.18 -3.25 30.97
N TYR A 59 -35.06 -3.25 29.64
CA TYR A 59 -34.66 -4.41 28.86
C TYR A 59 -33.26 -4.91 29.26
N ASP A 60 -32.28 -4.01 29.35
CA ASP A 60 -30.90 -4.33 29.71
C ASP A 60 -30.84 -4.94 31.13
N VAL A 61 -31.56 -4.37 32.10
CA VAL A 61 -31.61 -4.92 33.48
C VAL A 61 -32.22 -6.33 33.50
N ASN A 62 -33.34 -6.55 32.79
CA ASN A 62 -33.98 -7.87 32.71
C ASN A 62 -33.05 -8.90 32.05
N LEU A 63 -32.34 -8.50 30.99
CA LEU A 63 -31.31 -9.34 30.38
C LEU A 63 -30.24 -9.72 31.41
N PHE A 64 -29.71 -8.76 32.16
CA PHE A 64 -28.62 -8.98 33.11
C PHE A 64 -29.01 -9.82 34.33
N GLU A 65 -30.27 -9.85 34.77
CA GLU A 65 -30.73 -10.72 35.88
C GLU A 65 -30.43 -12.21 35.63
N ASN A 66 -30.32 -12.62 34.38
CA ASN A 66 -29.95 -13.99 34.02
C ASN A 66 -28.45 -14.26 34.11
N PHE A 67 -27.60 -13.23 34.15
CA PHE A 67 -26.14 -13.33 34.06
C PHE A 67 -25.41 -12.89 35.33
N THR A 68 -25.97 -11.94 36.08
CA THR A 68 -25.34 -11.38 37.28
C THR A 68 -26.28 -11.38 38.47
N ASN A 69 -25.71 -11.40 39.68
CA ASN A 69 -26.45 -11.29 40.94
C ASN A 69 -26.63 -9.84 41.39
N LYS A 70 -25.85 -8.90 40.83
CA LYS A 70 -25.83 -7.49 41.21
C LYS A 70 -25.30 -6.61 40.07
N LEU A 71 -25.67 -5.33 40.09
CA LEU A 71 -25.07 -4.30 39.24
C LEU A 71 -24.19 -3.35 40.04
N ARG A 72 -23.17 -2.81 39.38
CA ARG A 72 -22.40 -1.67 39.86
C ARG A 72 -22.60 -0.50 38.90
N THR A 73 -22.74 0.70 39.45
CA THR A 73 -22.81 1.95 38.69
C THR A 73 -21.60 2.82 39.00
N TYR A 74 -21.20 3.68 38.08
CA TYR A 74 -20.09 4.60 38.27
C TYR A 74 -20.53 5.93 38.89
N GLY A 75 -21.73 6.38 38.50
CA GLY A 75 -22.33 7.62 38.99
C GLY A 75 -23.79 7.47 39.40
N THR A 76 -24.26 8.42 40.19
CA THR A 76 -25.61 8.40 40.77
C THR A 76 -26.69 8.66 39.73
N LEU A 77 -26.38 9.39 38.65
CA LEU A 77 -27.34 9.59 37.56
C LEU A 77 -27.71 8.26 36.90
N GLU A 78 -26.71 7.40 36.66
CA GLU A 78 -26.87 6.07 36.09
C GLU A 78 -27.76 5.22 36.99
N ALA A 79 -27.39 5.14 38.28
CA ALA A 79 -28.14 4.39 39.29
C ALA A 79 -29.60 4.86 39.38
N TYR A 80 -29.83 6.17 39.42
CA TYR A 80 -31.17 6.73 39.49
C TYR A 80 -32.01 6.32 38.28
N LYS A 81 -31.45 6.40 37.07
CA LYS A 81 -32.16 6.04 35.84
C LYS A 81 -32.44 4.55 35.75
N ILE A 82 -31.50 3.71 36.20
CA ILE A 82 -31.68 2.26 36.32
C ILE A 82 -32.83 1.94 37.28
N LEU A 83 -32.83 2.52 38.48
CA LEU A 83 -33.86 2.27 39.50
C LEU A 83 -35.25 2.72 39.05
N GLN A 84 -35.34 3.91 38.43
CA GLN A 84 -36.62 4.41 37.90
C GLN A 84 -37.20 3.54 36.78
N SER A 85 -36.33 2.98 35.94
CA SER A 85 -36.71 2.23 34.75
C SER A 85 -36.87 0.73 35.00
N SER A 86 -36.36 0.19 36.12
CA SER A 86 -36.38 -1.24 36.46
C SER A 86 -37.10 -1.52 37.79
N LYS A 87 -38.32 -0.98 37.94
CA LYS A 87 -39.11 -1.11 39.18
C LYS A 87 -39.46 -2.56 39.52
N ASP A 88 -39.67 -3.39 38.50
CA ASP A 88 -40.04 -4.80 38.67
C ASP A 88 -38.82 -5.71 38.95
N SER A 89 -37.61 -5.17 38.80
CA SER A 89 -36.36 -5.89 39.10
C SER A 89 -36.05 -5.86 40.59
N ASN A 90 -35.46 -6.95 41.08
CA ASN A 90 -34.91 -7.01 42.44
C ASN A 90 -33.39 -6.98 42.47
N LEU A 91 -32.75 -6.76 41.33
CA LEU A 91 -31.29 -6.78 41.20
C LEU A 91 -30.67 -5.66 42.05
N PRO A 92 -29.85 -5.99 43.06
CA PRO A 92 -29.21 -4.97 43.91
C PRO A 92 -28.20 -4.15 43.11
N ILE A 93 -27.89 -2.96 43.63
CA ILE A 93 -26.94 -2.02 43.05
C ILE A 93 -25.89 -1.62 44.08
N ASP A 94 -24.61 -1.73 43.72
CA ASP A 94 -23.54 -0.97 44.35
C ASP A 94 -23.54 0.45 43.74
N LEU A 95 -23.89 1.42 44.58
CA LEU A 95 -24.12 2.81 44.19
C LEU A 95 -22.77 3.55 44.08
N GLY A 96 -22.31 3.80 42.86
CA GLY A 96 -21.15 4.66 42.62
C GLY A 96 -21.52 6.14 42.66
N LEU A 97 -20.63 6.95 43.22
CA LEU A 97 -20.64 8.40 43.12
C LEU A 97 -19.40 8.82 42.35
N TRP A 98 -19.58 9.49 41.21
CA TRP A 98 -18.47 9.97 40.40
C TRP A 98 -17.93 11.29 40.97
N ILE A 99 -17.09 11.19 42.00
CA ILE A 99 -16.44 12.32 42.65
C ILE A 99 -15.14 12.68 41.92
N GLY A 100 -14.91 13.97 41.70
CA GLY A 100 -13.70 14.50 41.06
C GLY A 100 -13.41 15.95 41.44
N GLY A 101 -12.71 16.69 40.58
CA GLY A 101 -12.29 18.08 40.88
C GLY A 101 -13.38 19.15 40.75
N ASP A 102 -14.55 18.80 40.19
CA ASP A 102 -15.69 19.71 40.05
C ASP A 102 -16.61 19.62 41.27
N LEU A 103 -16.53 20.64 42.13
CA LEU A 103 -17.29 20.71 43.37
C LEU A 103 -18.81 20.78 43.15
N GLU A 104 -19.28 21.41 42.07
CA GLU A 104 -20.71 21.48 41.76
C GLU A 104 -21.23 20.12 41.31
N ALA A 105 -20.47 19.43 40.45
CA ALA A 105 -20.79 18.06 40.04
C ALA A 105 -20.79 17.10 41.24
N ASN A 106 -19.80 17.19 42.13
CA ASN A 106 -19.73 16.38 43.35
C ASN A 106 -20.97 16.60 44.24
N ASN A 107 -21.42 17.84 44.40
CA ASN A 107 -22.63 18.15 45.18
C ASN A 107 -23.88 17.53 44.56
N LEU A 108 -24.01 17.55 43.23
CA LEU A 108 -25.12 16.91 42.52
C LEU A 108 -25.10 15.38 42.68
N GLU A 109 -23.91 14.77 42.64
CA GLU A 109 -23.74 13.33 42.91
C GLU A 109 -24.21 13.00 44.34
N ILE A 110 -23.76 13.74 45.35
CA ILE A 110 -24.12 13.51 46.75
C ILE A 110 -25.63 13.69 46.98
N GLN A 111 -26.23 14.78 46.48
CA GLN A 111 -27.66 15.02 46.63
C GLN A 111 -28.48 13.86 46.06
N ARG A 112 -28.15 13.42 44.85
CA ARG A 112 -28.82 12.30 44.21
C ARG A 112 -28.58 10.97 44.93
N ALA A 113 -27.38 10.74 45.46
CA ALA A 113 -27.09 9.55 46.27
C ALA A 113 -28.00 9.49 47.52
N LEU A 114 -28.16 10.61 48.23
CA LEU A 114 -29.04 10.68 49.41
C LEU A 114 -30.51 10.45 49.05
N GLU A 115 -30.97 10.96 47.91
CA GLU A 115 -32.31 10.67 47.39
C GLU A 115 -32.50 9.19 47.08
N ILE A 116 -31.55 8.57 46.36
CA ILE A 116 -31.57 7.14 46.02
C ILE A 116 -31.60 6.28 47.29
N LEU A 117 -30.76 6.59 48.27
CA LEU A 117 -30.68 5.85 49.54
C LEU A 117 -31.97 5.95 50.35
N LYS A 118 -32.72 7.05 50.21
CA LYS A 118 -34.01 7.25 50.86
C LYS A 118 -35.15 6.54 50.12
N GLU A 119 -35.18 6.61 48.80
CA GLU A 119 -36.27 6.10 47.96
C GLU A 119 -36.14 4.59 47.67
N TYR A 120 -34.92 4.09 47.50
CA TYR A 120 -34.63 2.70 47.11
C TYR A 120 -33.68 1.96 48.10
N PRO A 121 -33.87 2.06 49.44
CA PRO A 121 -32.92 1.54 50.42
C PRO A 121 -32.69 0.02 50.31
N ASN A 122 -33.68 -0.73 49.83
CA ASN A 122 -33.59 -2.19 49.71
C ASN A 122 -32.88 -2.65 48.42
N ARG A 123 -32.80 -1.77 47.41
CA ARG A 123 -32.09 -2.06 46.15
C ARG A 123 -30.61 -1.68 46.23
N ILE A 124 -30.19 -0.85 47.18
CA ILE A 124 -28.78 -0.47 47.35
C ILE A 124 -28.07 -1.43 48.31
N GLN A 125 -26.96 -2.01 47.87
CA GLN A 125 -26.17 -2.95 48.68
C GLN A 125 -24.98 -2.26 49.37
N SER A 126 -24.25 -1.41 48.65
CA SER A 126 -23.13 -0.61 49.17
C SER A 126 -23.04 0.74 48.46
N VAL A 127 -22.24 1.65 49.01
CA VAL A 127 -21.97 2.99 48.44
C VAL A 127 -20.48 3.12 48.17
N ILE A 128 -20.12 3.48 46.94
CA ILE A 128 -18.74 3.63 46.46
C ILE A 128 -18.52 5.12 46.16
N VAL A 129 -17.82 5.82 47.04
CA VAL A 129 -17.56 7.26 46.94
C VAL A 129 -16.28 7.49 46.16
N GLY A 130 -16.40 7.76 44.87
CA GLY A 130 -15.27 7.90 43.97
C GLY A 130 -14.84 6.60 43.32
N ASN A 131 -14.29 6.74 42.12
CA ASN A 131 -13.70 5.68 41.32
C ASN A 131 -12.36 6.20 40.82
N GLU A 132 -11.22 5.64 41.23
CA GLU A 132 -9.87 6.04 40.80
C GLU A 132 -9.58 7.54 40.97
N VAL A 133 -10.11 8.17 42.02
CA VAL A 133 -10.04 9.62 42.23
C VAL A 133 -8.58 10.04 42.48
N LEU A 134 -7.88 9.29 43.33
CA LEU A 134 -6.48 9.55 43.65
C LEU A 134 -5.55 9.15 42.49
N LEU A 135 -5.91 8.11 41.73
CA LEU A 135 -5.19 7.76 40.50
C LEU A 135 -5.31 8.88 39.44
N ARG A 136 -6.52 9.42 39.23
CA ARG A 136 -6.78 10.55 38.33
C ARG A 136 -6.21 11.88 38.85
N LYS A 137 -5.82 11.94 40.13
CA LYS A 137 -5.29 13.14 40.81
C LYS A 137 -6.27 14.32 40.78
N GLU A 138 -7.56 14.01 40.86
CA GLU A 138 -8.61 15.02 40.83
C GLU A 138 -8.86 15.67 42.19
N LEU A 139 -8.55 14.95 43.28
CA LEU A 139 -8.63 15.41 44.66
C LEU A 139 -7.41 14.94 45.44
N GLU A 140 -7.07 15.70 46.48
CA GLU A 140 -6.10 15.28 47.49
C GLU A 140 -6.71 14.23 48.43
N PRO A 141 -5.90 13.35 49.06
CA PRO A 141 -6.41 12.29 49.93
C PRO A 141 -7.37 12.78 51.02
N LEU A 142 -7.04 13.89 51.70
CA LEU A 142 -7.88 14.45 52.77
C LEU A 142 -9.26 14.92 52.28
N GLU A 143 -9.35 15.39 51.03
CA GLU A 143 -10.61 15.82 50.43
C GLU A 143 -11.50 14.61 50.16
N LEU A 144 -10.92 13.54 49.61
CA LEU A 144 -11.64 12.28 49.40
C LEU A 144 -12.12 11.67 50.73
N TYR A 145 -11.30 11.74 51.78
CA TYR A 145 -11.69 11.27 53.12
C TYR A 145 -12.93 11.99 53.63
N ALA A 146 -12.98 13.32 53.45
CA ALA A 146 -14.13 14.11 53.87
C ALA A 146 -15.42 13.70 53.14
N TYR A 147 -15.35 13.42 51.84
CA TYR A 147 -16.51 12.90 51.09
C TYR A 147 -16.96 11.52 51.57
N ILE A 148 -16.02 10.61 51.84
CA ILE A 148 -16.31 9.26 52.36
C ILE A 148 -16.98 9.36 53.74
N ASP A 149 -16.38 10.10 54.66
CA ASP A 149 -16.87 10.26 56.03
C ASP A 149 -18.26 10.92 56.05
N PHE A 150 -18.48 11.91 55.17
CA PHE A 150 -19.78 12.54 54.99
C PHE A 150 -20.83 11.52 54.55
N MET A 151 -20.55 10.69 53.53
CA MET A 151 -21.52 9.69 53.10
C MET A 151 -21.78 8.65 54.19
N LYS A 152 -20.74 8.23 54.93
CA LYS A 152 -20.88 7.32 56.07
C LYS A 152 -21.78 7.87 57.17
N SER A 153 -21.73 9.16 57.46
CA SER A 153 -22.61 9.74 58.47
C SER A 153 -24.09 9.79 58.06
N HIS A 154 -24.41 9.58 56.77
CA HIS A 154 -25.76 9.72 56.21
C HIS A 154 -26.37 8.39 55.74
N THR A 155 -25.68 7.26 55.84
CA THR A 155 -26.21 5.95 55.45
C THR A 155 -25.81 4.85 56.42
N LYS A 156 -26.65 3.81 56.53
CA LYS A 156 -26.32 2.57 57.23
C LYS A 156 -25.74 1.50 56.28
N LYS A 157 -25.67 1.79 54.98
CA LYS A 157 -25.06 0.90 53.99
C LYS A 157 -23.54 0.97 54.12
N PRO A 158 -22.81 -0.14 53.91
CA PRO A 158 -21.36 -0.12 53.87
C PRO A 158 -20.85 0.86 52.81
N VAL A 159 -19.89 1.71 53.19
CA VAL A 159 -19.30 2.72 52.32
C VAL A 159 -17.82 2.41 52.06
N THR A 160 -17.41 2.61 50.82
CA THR A 160 -16.04 2.43 50.35
C THR A 160 -15.65 3.51 49.34
N THR A 161 -14.43 3.47 48.85
CA THR A 161 -13.99 4.13 47.61
C THR A 161 -13.29 3.09 46.75
N ALA A 162 -13.34 3.23 45.43
CA ALA A 162 -12.72 2.26 44.54
C ALA A 162 -11.43 2.84 43.95
N GLU A 163 -10.30 2.20 44.21
CA GLU A 163 -8.96 2.66 43.80
C GLU A 163 -8.11 1.49 43.33
N THR A 164 -7.06 1.74 42.56
CA THR A 164 -6.11 0.69 42.15
C THR A 164 -5.30 0.16 43.34
N TRP A 165 -4.84 -1.08 43.23
CA TRP A 165 -4.08 -1.77 44.28
C TRP A 165 -2.87 -0.94 44.80
N ASP A 166 -2.19 -0.20 43.92
CA ASP A 166 -1.02 0.61 44.27
C ASP A 166 -1.37 1.93 44.98
N ILE A 167 -2.58 2.45 44.79
CA ILE A 167 -3.07 3.63 45.52
C ILE A 167 -3.33 3.27 46.98
N TRP A 168 -3.87 2.08 47.25
CA TRP A 168 -4.05 1.56 48.61
C TRP A 168 -2.71 1.39 49.34
N GLU A 169 -1.67 0.94 48.63
CA GLU A 169 -0.31 0.85 49.17
C GLU A 169 0.28 2.23 49.48
N LYS A 170 0.09 3.21 48.60
CA LYS A 170 0.62 4.57 48.77
C LYS A 170 -0.14 5.39 49.82
N ASN A 171 -1.42 5.11 50.02
CA ASN A 171 -2.31 5.88 50.89
C ASN A 171 -3.00 5.00 51.95
N PRO A 172 -2.25 4.34 52.86
CA PRO A 172 -2.82 3.37 53.77
C PRO A 172 -3.81 3.98 54.78
N GLN A 173 -3.73 5.29 55.03
CA GLN A 173 -4.70 6.01 55.88
C GLN A 173 -6.12 6.00 55.28
N LEU A 174 -6.27 5.87 53.96
CA LEU A 174 -7.58 5.77 53.32
C LEU A 174 -8.41 4.59 53.87
N ALA A 175 -7.72 3.51 54.27
CA ALA A 175 -8.37 2.33 54.82
C ALA A 175 -9.13 2.58 56.13
N SER A 176 -8.78 3.60 56.93
CA SER A 176 -9.52 3.93 58.16
C SER A 176 -10.85 4.65 57.90
N HIS A 177 -11.03 5.23 56.72
CA HIS A 177 -12.26 5.97 56.38
C HIS A 177 -13.33 5.06 55.78
N VAL A 178 -12.95 3.95 55.14
CA VAL A 178 -13.90 3.01 54.50
C VAL A 178 -14.32 1.85 55.41
N ASP A 179 -15.46 1.22 55.11
CA ASP A 179 -15.95 0.02 55.81
C ASP A 179 -15.31 -1.27 55.25
N PHE A 180 -14.98 -1.27 53.96
CA PHE A 180 -14.28 -2.34 53.26
C PHE A 180 -13.46 -1.74 52.11
N LEU A 181 -12.43 -2.45 51.63
CA LEU A 181 -11.56 -1.97 50.56
C LEU A 181 -12.11 -2.42 49.22
N THR A 182 -12.12 -1.52 48.23
CA THR A 182 -12.44 -1.86 46.85
C THR A 182 -11.22 -1.60 45.97
N ILE A 183 -10.67 -2.66 45.41
CA ILE A 183 -9.41 -2.63 44.63
C ILE A 183 -9.68 -2.87 43.15
N HIS A 184 -9.05 -2.08 42.28
CA HIS A 184 -9.05 -2.33 40.84
C HIS A 184 -7.77 -3.07 40.45
N ILE A 185 -7.93 -4.16 39.68
CA ILE A 185 -6.83 -4.91 39.12
C ILE A 185 -7.17 -5.24 37.67
N LEU A 186 -6.53 -4.51 36.75
CA LEU A 186 -6.75 -4.62 35.31
C LEU A 186 -5.44 -5.03 34.60
N PRO A 187 -5.18 -6.35 34.48
CA PRO A 187 -3.89 -6.86 33.97
C PRO A 187 -3.54 -6.34 32.56
N TYR A 188 -4.53 -6.02 31.72
CA TYR A 188 -4.31 -5.45 30.39
C TYR A 188 -3.55 -4.11 30.43
N TRP A 189 -3.94 -3.20 31.33
CA TRP A 189 -3.27 -1.89 31.46
C TRP A 189 -1.85 -2.01 32.03
N GLU A 190 -1.64 -3.07 32.82
CA GLU A 190 -0.37 -3.46 33.41
C GLU A 190 0.52 -4.28 32.46
N LYS A 191 0.13 -4.42 31.18
CA LYS A 191 0.89 -5.10 30.11
C LYS A 191 1.10 -6.60 30.35
N VAL A 192 0.26 -7.20 31.19
CA VAL A 192 0.37 -8.60 31.58
C VAL A 192 -0.15 -9.48 30.44
N PRO A 193 0.56 -10.55 30.04
CA PRO A 193 0.04 -11.52 29.06
C PRO A 193 -1.13 -12.32 29.63
N ILE A 194 -2.05 -12.77 28.77
CA ILE A 194 -3.29 -13.46 29.19
C ILE A 194 -3.00 -14.74 30.01
N GLU A 195 -1.89 -15.42 29.72
CA GLU A 195 -1.48 -16.64 30.43
C GLU A 195 -1.18 -16.41 31.92
N ARG A 196 -0.86 -15.16 32.30
CA ARG A 196 -0.56 -14.76 33.69
C ARG A 196 -1.70 -13.97 34.34
N TYR A 197 -2.89 -13.92 33.72
CA TYR A 197 -4.00 -13.11 34.21
C TYR A 197 -4.33 -13.42 35.68
N ASN A 198 -4.64 -14.68 35.99
CA ASN A 198 -5.02 -15.11 37.33
C ASN A 198 -3.88 -14.98 38.34
N GLU A 199 -2.64 -15.31 37.92
CA GLU A 199 -1.44 -15.18 38.75
C GLU A 199 -1.24 -13.72 39.21
N PHE A 200 -1.34 -12.78 38.27
CA PHE A 200 -1.20 -11.35 38.57
C PHE A 200 -2.30 -10.84 39.51
N ILE A 201 -3.55 -11.28 39.31
CA ILE A 201 -4.65 -10.96 40.23
C ILE A 201 -4.32 -11.44 41.65
N ILE A 202 -3.83 -12.68 41.80
CA ILE A 202 -3.43 -13.22 43.10
C ILE A 202 -2.32 -12.38 43.72
N GLU A 203 -1.25 -12.11 42.97
CA GLU A 203 -0.13 -11.29 43.44
C GLU A 203 -0.60 -9.93 43.97
N LYS A 204 -1.44 -9.21 43.21
CA LYS A 204 -1.91 -7.87 43.59
C LYS A 204 -2.93 -7.88 44.71
N TYR A 205 -3.81 -8.88 44.75
CA TYR A 205 -4.72 -9.06 45.87
C TYR A 205 -3.95 -9.33 47.17
N SER A 206 -2.96 -10.24 47.14
CA SER A 206 -2.12 -10.58 48.30
C SER A 206 -1.39 -9.37 48.87
N VAL A 207 -0.89 -8.46 48.03
CA VAL A 207 -0.24 -7.22 48.51
C VAL A 207 -1.19 -6.39 49.38
N VAL A 208 -2.44 -6.20 48.94
CA VAL A 208 -3.43 -5.43 49.71
C VAL A 208 -3.87 -6.19 50.96
N GLU A 209 -4.02 -7.51 50.87
CA GLU A 209 -4.36 -8.38 52.01
C GLU A 209 -3.30 -8.33 53.11
N GLU A 210 -2.01 -8.36 52.74
CA GLU A 210 -0.89 -8.25 53.68
C GLU A 210 -0.80 -6.86 54.33
N LEU A 211 -1.09 -5.80 53.57
CA LEU A 211 -1.12 -4.42 54.09
C LEU A 211 -2.28 -4.18 55.05
N PHE A 212 -3.43 -4.82 54.82
CA PHE A 212 -4.66 -4.60 55.58
C PHE A 212 -5.25 -5.92 56.12
N PRO A 213 -4.55 -6.60 57.04
CA PRO A 213 -4.96 -7.91 57.53
C PRO A 213 -6.34 -7.87 58.19
N ASN A 214 -7.16 -8.88 57.92
CA ASN A 214 -8.54 -9.04 58.41
C ASN A 214 -9.55 -8.00 57.91
N ARG A 215 -9.17 -7.14 56.95
CA ARG A 215 -10.13 -6.23 56.31
C ARG A 215 -10.82 -6.93 55.15
N LYS A 216 -12.12 -6.65 54.96
CA LYS A 216 -12.85 -7.14 53.78
C LYS A 216 -12.31 -6.41 52.54
N ILE A 217 -11.92 -7.17 51.53
CA ILE A 217 -11.45 -6.68 50.23
C ILE A 217 -12.44 -7.14 49.16
N VAL A 218 -12.78 -6.23 48.24
CA VAL A 218 -13.62 -6.47 47.07
C VAL A 218 -12.82 -6.08 45.83
N ILE A 219 -12.79 -6.92 44.81
CA ILE A 219 -12.22 -6.56 43.51
C ILE A 219 -13.26 -5.73 42.76
N GLY A 220 -13.10 -4.40 42.76
CA GLY A 220 -14.04 -3.47 42.16
C GLY A 220 -14.05 -3.53 40.64
N GLU A 221 -12.89 -3.70 40.02
CA GLU A 221 -12.79 -3.84 38.57
C GLU A 221 -11.73 -4.85 38.20
N THR A 222 -12.15 -5.78 37.34
CA THR A 222 -11.26 -6.63 36.57
C THR A 222 -11.97 -7.02 35.28
N GLY A 223 -11.21 -7.44 34.27
CA GLY A 223 -11.75 -7.80 32.96
C GLY A 223 -10.66 -7.83 31.90
N TRP A 224 -11.09 -7.99 30.65
CA TRP A 224 -10.18 -7.97 29.50
C TRP A 224 -10.92 -7.51 28.23
N PRO A 225 -10.30 -6.71 27.35
CA PRO A 225 -10.95 -6.24 26.14
C PRO A 225 -11.03 -7.32 25.05
N SER A 226 -12.15 -7.36 24.32
CA SER A 226 -12.37 -8.36 23.27
C SER A 226 -11.74 -8.01 21.92
N HIS A 227 -11.47 -6.73 21.66
CA HIS A 227 -10.87 -6.22 20.44
C HIS A 227 -10.01 -4.99 20.73
N GLY A 228 -9.29 -4.57 19.70
CA GLY A 228 -8.47 -3.37 19.67
C GLY A 228 -6.97 -3.65 19.75
N TYR A 229 -6.19 -2.61 19.98
CA TYR A 229 -4.72 -2.69 19.93
C TYR A 229 -4.13 -3.43 21.12
N ASN A 230 -3.01 -4.11 20.91
CA ASN A 230 -2.27 -4.72 22.01
C ASN A 230 -1.58 -3.66 22.88
N ASN A 231 -1.41 -3.96 24.16
CA ASN A 231 -0.53 -3.23 25.07
C ASN A 231 0.64 -4.13 25.49
N ASN A 232 1.72 -4.06 24.72
CA ASN A 232 2.84 -4.97 24.78
C ASN A 232 2.35 -6.43 24.67
N SER A 233 2.54 -7.23 25.71
CA SER A 233 2.15 -8.64 25.74
C SER A 233 0.66 -8.85 26.04
N ALA A 234 -0.08 -7.82 26.45
CA ALA A 234 -1.52 -7.90 26.64
C ALA A 234 -2.26 -7.76 25.31
N ILE A 235 -2.76 -8.88 24.77
CA ILE A 235 -3.41 -8.95 23.46
C ILE A 235 -4.94 -9.07 23.63
N PRO A 236 -5.73 -8.08 23.16
CA PRO A 236 -7.19 -8.19 23.10
C PRO A 236 -7.64 -9.25 22.10
N SER A 237 -8.59 -10.09 22.51
CA SER A 237 -9.33 -10.98 21.61
C SER A 237 -10.54 -11.54 22.33
N ILE A 238 -11.57 -12.00 21.59
CA ILE A 238 -12.72 -12.71 22.18
C ILE A 238 -12.24 -13.93 22.99
N LYS A 239 -11.25 -14.66 22.45
CA LYS A 239 -10.62 -15.81 23.14
C LYS A 239 -10.05 -15.40 24.50
N ASN A 240 -9.23 -14.35 24.51
CA ASN A 240 -8.53 -13.92 25.73
C ASN A 240 -9.49 -13.29 26.73
N GLN A 241 -10.51 -12.57 26.26
CA GLN A 241 -11.58 -12.08 27.13
C GLN A 241 -12.34 -13.22 27.80
N ALA A 242 -12.72 -14.25 27.03
CA ALA A 242 -13.38 -15.42 27.58
C ALA A 242 -12.50 -16.17 28.59
N GLN A 243 -11.22 -16.37 28.27
CA GLN A 243 -10.26 -17.00 29.17
C GLN A 243 -10.09 -16.22 30.48
N ALA A 244 -9.93 -14.88 30.40
CA ALA A 244 -9.79 -14.01 31.56
C ALA A 244 -11.04 -14.08 32.46
N ILE A 245 -12.23 -13.88 31.89
CA ILE A 245 -13.47 -13.80 32.67
C ILE A 245 -13.82 -15.17 33.28
N ARG A 246 -13.78 -16.26 32.49
CA ARG A 246 -14.10 -17.60 33.01
C ARG A 246 -13.07 -18.05 34.05
N GLY A 247 -11.78 -17.83 33.78
CA GLY A 247 -10.69 -18.18 34.68
C GLY A 247 -10.76 -17.41 36.00
N PHE A 248 -11.10 -16.12 35.95
CA PHE A 248 -11.23 -15.29 37.14
C PHE A 248 -12.46 -15.61 37.97
N VAL A 249 -13.62 -15.86 37.35
CA VAL A 249 -14.84 -16.23 38.09
C VAL A 249 -14.60 -17.52 38.89
N ASN A 250 -13.92 -18.51 38.29
CA ASN A 250 -13.55 -19.74 38.99
C ASN A 250 -12.57 -19.49 40.13
N LEU A 251 -11.55 -18.67 39.91
CA LEU A 251 -10.58 -18.30 40.93
C LEU A 251 -11.24 -17.56 42.11
N ALA A 252 -12.10 -16.59 41.83
CA ALA A 252 -12.81 -15.82 42.84
C ALA A 252 -13.73 -16.72 43.67
N HIS A 253 -14.42 -17.67 43.02
CA HIS A 253 -15.22 -18.69 43.72
C HIS A 253 -14.36 -19.60 44.62
N GLU A 254 -13.22 -20.09 44.13
CA GLU A 254 -12.28 -20.91 44.91
C GLU A 254 -11.75 -20.18 46.15
N LYS A 255 -11.42 -18.88 45.99
CA LYS A 255 -10.87 -18.04 47.05
C LYS A 255 -11.92 -17.41 47.95
N GLY A 256 -13.21 -17.50 47.59
CA GLY A 256 -14.30 -16.79 48.28
C GLY A 256 -14.17 -15.26 48.18
N TRP A 257 -13.59 -14.75 47.10
CA TRP A 257 -13.43 -13.32 46.87
C TRP A 257 -14.69 -12.69 46.31
N HIS A 258 -15.02 -11.49 46.80
CA HIS A 258 -16.07 -10.66 46.25
C HIS A 258 -15.55 -9.82 45.09
N TYR A 259 -16.30 -9.71 44.00
CA TYR A 259 -15.81 -9.04 42.80
C TYR A 259 -16.90 -8.37 41.95
N ASN A 260 -16.44 -7.51 41.04
CA ASN A 260 -17.20 -6.93 39.95
C ASN A 260 -16.39 -6.96 38.64
N ILE A 261 -17.04 -7.36 37.55
CA ILE A 261 -16.45 -7.39 36.20
C ILE A 261 -16.81 -6.11 35.44
N ILE A 262 -15.79 -5.53 34.78
CA ILE A 262 -15.99 -4.45 33.81
C ILE A 262 -16.07 -5.03 32.39
N GLU A 263 -17.12 -4.79 31.62
CA GLU A 263 -18.44 -4.28 32.04
C GLU A 263 -19.55 -5.03 31.29
N ALA A 264 -20.81 -4.66 31.50
CA ALA A 264 -21.94 -5.36 30.89
C ALA A 264 -21.96 -5.17 29.37
N LEU A 265 -21.98 -3.93 28.88
CA LEU A 265 -22.07 -3.59 27.45
C LEU A 265 -20.77 -2.95 26.96
N ASP A 266 -20.45 -3.15 25.69
CA ASP A 266 -19.45 -2.33 24.99
C ASP A 266 -19.85 -0.85 24.95
N GLN A 267 -18.87 0.04 25.08
CA GLN A 267 -19.07 1.49 25.22
C GLN A 267 -18.25 2.27 24.18
N PRO A 268 -18.77 2.52 22.96
CA PRO A 268 -18.02 3.17 21.88
C PRO A 268 -17.44 4.55 22.23
N TRP A 269 -18.10 5.32 23.10
CA TRP A 269 -17.62 6.64 23.55
C TRP A 269 -16.28 6.57 24.31
N LYS A 270 -15.97 5.45 24.99
CA LYS A 270 -14.68 5.24 25.66
C LYS A 270 -13.50 5.17 24.70
N GLY A 271 -13.76 4.99 23.40
CA GLY A 271 -12.73 4.94 22.36
C GLY A 271 -11.86 6.20 22.26
N TYR A 272 -12.38 7.35 22.70
CA TYR A 272 -11.63 8.61 22.69
C TYR A 272 -10.69 8.75 23.90
N ASP A 273 -11.18 8.45 25.10
CA ASP A 273 -10.45 8.70 26.35
C ASP A 273 -9.51 7.54 26.72
N GLU A 274 -9.96 6.29 26.52
CA GLU A 274 -9.22 5.07 26.85
C GLU A 274 -8.53 4.47 25.62
N GLY A 275 -8.59 5.16 24.48
CA GLY A 275 -8.11 4.64 23.19
C GLY A 275 -8.95 3.48 22.66
N ASN A 276 -8.48 2.86 21.57
CA ASN A 276 -9.30 1.94 20.78
C ASN A 276 -9.90 0.75 21.58
N VAL A 277 -9.19 0.24 22.58
CA VAL A 277 -9.62 -0.89 23.42
C VAL A 277 -10.73 -0.57 24.41
N GLY A 278 -10.88 0.70 24.83
CA GLY A 278 -11.89 1.13 25.81
C GLY A 278 -13.32 0.78 25.39
N GLN A 279 -13.54 0.62 24.08
CA GLN A 279 -14.85 0.30 23.52
C GLN A 279 -15.28 -1.16 23.74
N TYR A 280 -14.36 -2.06 24.13
CA TYR A 280 -14.53 -3.51 23.95
C TYR A 280 -14.51 -4.34 25.24
N TRP A 281 -14.69 -3.71 26.40
CA TRP A 281 -14.69 -4.39 27.71
C TRP A 281 -15.99 -5.14 28.01
N GLY A 282 -17.07 -4.85 27.27
CA GLY A 282 -18.37 -5.48 27.48
C GLY A 282 -18.34 -7.00 27.36
N ILE A 283 -19.14 -7.70 28.15
CA ILE A 283 -19.49 -9.11 27.93
C ILE A 283 -20.51 -9.22 26.77
N PHE A 284 -21.32 -8.19 26.61
CA PHE A 284 -22.24 -7.99 25.50
C PHE A 284 -21.73 -6.89 24.57
N THR A 285 -22.12 -7.00 23.31
CA THR A 285 -21.96 -5.93 22.31
C THR A 285 -22.96 -4.78 22.58
N THR A 286 -22.82 -3.66 21.89
CA THR A 286 -23.79 -2.55 21.93
C THR A 286 -25.22 -2.98 21.54
N ASP A 287 -25.35 -4.04 20.74
CA ASP A 287 -26.62 -4.61 20.29
C ASP A 287 -27.18 -5.68 21.25
N ARG A 288 -26.64 -5.76 22.48
CA ARG A 288 -27.03 -6.72 23.52
C ARG A 288 -26.81 -8.18 23.13
N ALA A 289 -26.03 -8.43 22.07
CA ALA A 289 -25.62 -9.77 21.71
C ALA A 289 -24.43 -10.21 22.60
N LEU A 290 -24.56 -11.39 23.22
CA LEU A 290 -23.51 -11.99 24.03
C LEU A 290 -22.29 -12.33 23.15
N LYS A 291 -21.09 -11.97 23.62
CA LYS A 291 -19.84 -12.25 22.89
C LYS A 291 -19.41 -13.70 22.99
N PHE A 292 -19.52 -14.29 24.18
CA PHE A 292 -19.16 -15.68 24.46
C PHE A 292 -19.96 -16.20 25.67
N GLN A 293 -20.18 -17.52 25.73
CA GLN A 293 -20.82 -18.17 26.88
C GLN A 293 -19.83 -18.33 28.04
N LEU A 294 -20.28 -18.46 29.29
CA LEU A 294 -19.38 -18.72 30.43
C LEU A 294 -18.86 -20.17 30.49
N ALA A 295 -19.46 -21.08 29.73
CA ALA A 295 -18.98 -22.45 29.55
C ALA A 295 -19.18 -22.92 28.09
N GLY A 296 -18.41 -23.92 27.67
CA GLY A 296 -18.44 -24.49 26.33
C GLY A 296 -17.53 -23.78 25.33
N GLU A 297 -17.74 -24.08 24.05
CA GLU A 297 -16.95 -23.53 22.94
C GLU A 297 -17.13 -22.02 22.77
N VAL A 298 -16.08 -21.34 22.36
CA VAL A 298 -16.06 -19.90 22.06
C VAL A 298 -15.91 -19.71 20.56
N GLU A 299 -16.90 -19.04 19.95
CA GLU A 299 -16.85 -18.65 18.55
C GLU A 299 -16.02 -17.37 18.38
N LEU A 300 -14.92 -17.46 17.64
CA LEU A 300 -13.98 -16.35 17.45
C LEU A 300 -14.36 -15.41 16.31
N ASN A 301 -15.07 -15.91 15.29
CA ASN A 301 -15.40 -15.13 14.12
C ASN A 301 -16.71 -15.61 13.49
N LYS A 302 -17.82 -14.91 13.78
CA LYS A 302 -19.16 -15.22 13.26
C LYS A 302 -19.28 -15.10 11.74
N TYR A 303 -18.37 -14.37 11.09
CA TYR A 303 -18.42 -14.07 9.65
C TYR A 303 -17.50 -14.95 8.79
N TRP A 304 -16.78 -15.91 9.38
CA TRP A 304 -15.73 -16.67 8.69
C TRP A 304 -16.21 -17.34 7.39
N LEU A 305 -17.43 -17.88 7.40
CA LEU A 305 -18.00 -18.56 6.23
C LEU A 305 -18.28 -17.56 5.09
N TYR A 306 -18.86 -16.40 5.41
CA TYR A 306 -19.11 -15.34 4.43
C TYR A 306 -17.81 -14.75 3.88
N GLN A 307 -16.80 -14.56 4.73
CA GLN A 307 -15.48 -14.10 4.34
C GLN A 307 -14.81 -15.10 3.38
N MET A 308 -14.85 -16.39 3.68
CA MET A 308 -14.32 -17.45 2.82
C MET A 308 -14.99 -17.44 1.45
N ILE A 309 -16.33 -17.44 1.41
CA ILE A 309 -17.10 -17.44 0.15
C ILE A 309 -16.79 -16.18 -0.67
N ALA A 310 -16.80 -15.00 -0.04
CA ALA A 310 -16.48 -13.74 -0.71
C ALA A 310 -15.06 -13.75 -1.28
N ALA A 311 -14.09 -14.24 -0.51
CA ALA A 311 -12.69 -14.27 -0.93
C ALA A 311 -12.49 -15.19 -2.14
N ILE A 312 -13.13 -16.38 -2.14
CA ILE A 312 -13.09 -17.31 -3.27
C ILE A 312 -13.70 -16.68 -4.52
N ILE A 313 -14.86 -16.03 -4.41
CA ILE A 313 -15.55 -15.39 -5.54
C ILE A 313 -14.70 -14.24 -6.10
N ILE A 314 -14.21 -13.34 -5.24
CA ILE A 314 -13.39 -12.21 -5.65
C ILE A 314 -12.10 -12.70 -6.32
N GLY A 315 -11.40 -13.66 -5.72
CA GLY A 315 -10.17 -14.20 -6.30
C GLY A 315 -10.42 -14.96 -7.60
N ALA A 316 -11.58 -15.60 -7.74
CA ALA A 316 -11.98 -16.20 -9.01
C ALA A 316 -12.19 -15.15 -10.11
N LEU A 317 -12.87 -14.04 -9.79
CA LEU A 317 -13.04 -12.92 -10.72
C LEU A 317 -11.69 -12.31 -11.10
N LEU A 318 -10.82 -12.02 -10.13
CA LEU A 318 -9.48 -11.47 -10.37
C LEU A 318 -8.63 -12.39 -11.26
N THR A 319 -8.72 -13.70 -11.05
CA THR A 319 -8.04 -14.71 -11.87
C THR A 319 -8.58 -14.72 -13.31
N LEU A 320 -9.92 -14.77 -13.46
CA LEU A 320 -10.58 -14.80 -14.75
C LEU A 320 -10.27 -13.56 -15.57
N PHE A 321 -10.41 -12.36 -14.99
CA PHE A 321 -10.12 -11.10 -15.66
C PHE A 321 -8.63 -10.96 -15.97
N GLY A 322 -7.76 -11.32 -15.02
CA GLY A 322 -6.31 -11.22 -15.18
C GLY A 322 -5.75 -12.09 -16.30
N LEU A 323 -6.23 -13.33 -16.43
CA LEU A 323 -5.74 -14.29 -17.43
C LEU A 323 -6.59 -14.34 -18.71
N LYS A 324 -7.67 -13.55 -18.78
CA LYS A 324 -8.54 -13.52 -19.97
C LYS A 324 -7.73 -13.17 -21.21
N ASN A 325 -8.00 -13.87 -22.31
CA ASN A 325 -7.38 -13.65 -23.62
C ASN A 325 -5.85 -13.84 -23.65
N GLN A 326 -5.25 -14.51 -22.65
CA GLN A 326 -3.82 -14.82 -22.64
C GLN A 326 -3.56 -16.29 -22.97
N ARG A 327 -2.41 -16.56 -23.60
CA ARG A 327 -1.87 -17.91 -23.74
C ARG A 327 -1.24 -18.32 -22.40
N VAL A 328 -1.82 -19.32 -21.75
CA VAL A 328 -1.41 -19.76 -20.41
C VAL A 328 -1.20 -21.27 -20.39
N ASN A 329 -0.24 -21.73 -19.59
CA ASN A 329 -0.09 -23.13 -19.20
C ASN A 329 -0.66 -23.35 -17.77
N ILE A 330 -0.62 -24.58 -17.27
CA ILE A 330 -1.15 -24.90 -15.94
C ILE A 330 -0.39 -24.19 -14.81
N SER A 331 0.94 -24.12 -14.88
CA SER A 331 1.78 -23.54 -13.82
C SER A 331 1.56 -22.03 -13.67
N HIS A 332 1.53 -21.31 -14.79
CA HIS A 332 1.21 -19.88 -14.80
C HIS A 332 -0.21 -19.61 -14.30
N ALA A 333 -1.19 -20.39 -14.78
CA ALA A 333 -2.58 -20.22 -14.34
C ALA A 333 -2.75 -20.46 -12.83
N PHE A 334 -2.12 -21.52 -12.30
CA PHE A 334 -2.18 -21.85 -10.88
C PHE A 334 -1.46 -20.82 -10.01
N ALA A 335 -0.24 -20.41 -10.37
CA ALA A 335 0.53 -19.41 -9.62
C ALA A 335 -0.19 -18.04 -9.57
N TYR A 336 -0.75 -17.61 -10.70
CA TYR A 336 -1.54 -16.38 -10.74
C TYR A 336 -2.83 -16.50 -9.92
N ALA A 337 -3.52 -17.65 -9.97
CA ALA A 337 -4.73 -17.89 -9.19
C ALA A 337 -4.43 -17.83 -7.67
N ILE A 338 -3.32 -18.39 -7.20
CA ILE A 338 -2.89 -18.26 -5.79
C ILE A 338 -2.68 -16.79 -5.41
N ALA A 339 -1.94 -16.04 -6.23
CA ALA A 339 -1.69 -14.62 -5.97
C ALA A 339 -3.00 -13.80 -5.93
N ALA A 340 -3.93 -14.08 -6.85
CA ALA A 340 -5.25 -13.47 -6.87
C ALA A 340 -6.09 -13.84 -5.64
N GLN A 341 -6.05 -15.08 -5.17
CA GLN A 341 -6.74 -15.50 -3.95
C GLN A 341 -6.15 -14.85 -2.69
N GLY A 342 -4.81 -14.69 -2.63
CA GLY A 342 -4.15 -13.95 -1.55
C GLY A 342 -4.57 -12.48 -1.50
N MET A 343 -4.66 -11.82 -2.65
CA MET A 343 -5.18 -10.45 -2.75
C MET A 343 -6.66 -10.36 -2.37
N ALA A 344 -7.47 -11.32 -2.81
CA ALA A 344 -8.88 -11.39 -2.46
C ALA A 344 -9.10 -11.55 -0.95
N PHE A 345 -8.29 -12.37 -0.29
CA PHE A 345 -8.28 -12.48 1.17
C PHE A 345 -8.03 -11.12 1.83
N GLY A 346 -6.99 -10.38 1.40
CA GLY A 346 -6.70 -9.04 1.91
C GLY A 346 -7.85 -8.05 1.69
N ILE A 347 -8.48 -8.06 0.51
CA ILE A 347 -9.65 -7.23 0.20
C ILE A 347 -10.82 -7.57 1.15
N VAL A 348 -11.11 -8.85 1.37
CA VAL A 348 -12.21 -9.26 2.26
C VAL A 348 -11.94 -8.88 3.71
N MET A 349 -10.71 -9.06 4.19
CA MET A 349 -10.33 -8.65 5.55
C MET A 349 -10.44 -7.14 5.74
N ALA A 350 -10.13 -6.34 4.71
CA ALA A 350 -10.34 -4.91 4.75
C ALA A 350 -11.85 -4.56 4.70
N ALA A 351 -12.61 -5.21 3.83
CA ALA A 351 -14.03 -4.92 3.63
C ALA A 351 -14.90 -5.26 4.86
N ILE A 352 -14.55 -6.33 5.60
CA ILE A 352 -15.30 -6.75 6.79
C ILE A 352 -14.95 -5.93 8.04
N TYR A 353 -13.85 -5.17 8.01
CA TYR A 353 -13.34 -4.44 9.18
C TYR A 353 -14.40 -3.55 9.87
N PRO A 354 -15.24 -2.78 9.14
CA PRO A 354 -16.28 -1.94 9.76
C PRO A 354 -17.45 -2.72 10.39
N PHE A 355 -17.62 -4.00 10.05
CA PHE A 355 -18.69 -4.85 10.57
C PHE A 355 -18.29 -5.59 11.85
N VAL A 356 -16.99 -5.62 12.15
CA VAL A 356 -16.44 -6.29 13.34
C VAL A 356 -15.81 -5.32 14.33
N ASN A 357 -15.68 -4.03 13.99
CA ASN A 357 -15.14 -2.99 14.86
C ASN A 357 -16.10 -1.80 14.95
N TYR A 358 -16.10 -1.13 16.11
CA TYR A 358 -16.76 0.16 16.27
C TYR A 358 -15.92 1.22 15.55
N MET A 359 -16.54 1.82 14.53
CA MET A 359 -15.91 2.80 13.65
C MET A 359 -16.21 4.24 14.07
N ASN A 360 -15.22 4.89 14.69
CA ASN A 360 -15.27 6.35 14.89
C ASN A 360 -15.03 7.11 13.57
N PHE A 361 -15.25 8.43 13.59
CA PHE A 361 -15.13 9.28 12.40
C PHE A 361 -13.77 9.17 11.71
N GLY A 362 -12.68 9.17 12.49
CA GLY A 362 -11.33 9.06 11.95
C GLY A 362 -11.02 7.69 11.33
N MET A 363 -11.53 6.61 11.95
CA MET A 363 -11.43 5.25 11.40
C MET A 363 -12.19 5.11 10.08
N TRP A 364 -13.36 5.76 9.93
CA TRP A 364 -14.09 5.78 8.67
C TRP A 364 -13.32 6.47 7.54
N ILE A 365 -12.71 7.63 7.81
CA ILE A 365 -11.87 8.33 6.83
C ILE A 365 -10.72 7.44 6.38
N MET A 366 -9.97 6.90 7.34
CA MET A 366 -8.82 6.05 7.09
C MET A 366 -9.19 4.79 6.31
N TRP A 367 -10.28 4.11 6.71
CA TRP A 367 -10.76 2.92 6.03
C TRP A 367 -11.23 3.21 4.62
N GLY A 368 -11.99 4.30 4.42
CA GLY A 368 -12.48 4.70 3.09
C GLY A 368 -11.32 5.04 2.14
N MET A 369 -10.35 5.82 2.61
CA MET A 369 -9.16 6.16 1.84
C MET A 369 -8.30 4.93 1.55
N GLY A 370 -8.01 4.10 2.57
CA GLY A 370 -7.24 2.88 2.39
C GLY A 370 -7.88 1.89 1.42
N SER A 371 -9.20 1.71 1.51
CA SER A 371 -9.96 0.84 0.60
C SER A 371 -9.96 1.35 -0.84
N PHE A 372 -10.05 2.67 -1.05
CA PHE A 372 -9.92 3.26 -2.38
C PHE A 372 -8.52 3.01 -2.98
N LEU A 373 -7.47 3.20 -2.18
CA LEU A 373 -6.08 3.04 -2.60
C LEU A 373 -5.67 1.57 -2.82
N MET A 374 -6.38 0.63 -2.20
CA MET A 374 -6.21 -0.80 -2.46
C MET A 374 -6.53 -1.18 -3.91
N ILE A 375 -7.43 -0.47 -4.59
CA ILE A 375 -7.84 -0.78 -5.96
C ILE A 375 -6.65 -0.73 -6.93
N PRO A 376 -5.93 0.42 -7.09
CA PRO A 376 -4.76 0.45 -7.95
C PRO A 376 -3.69 -0.53 -7.46
N LEU A 377 -3.44 -0.60 -6.14
CA LEU A 377 -2.44 -1.49 -5.56
C LEU A 377 -2.62 -2.95 -6.00
N VAL A 378 -3.84 -3.47 -5.92
CA VAL A 378 -4.18 -4.85 -6.33
C VAL A 378 -3.97 -5.02 -7.84
N ILE A 379 -4.44 -4.08 -8.66
CA ILE A 379 -4.28 -4.12 -10.13
C ILE A 379 -2.79 -4.21 -10.50
N ILE A 380 -1.95 -3.35 -9.94
CA ILE A 380 -0.52 -3.28 -10.26
C ILE A 380 0.22 -4.51 -9.74
N THR A 381 -0.10 -4.95 -8.52
CA THR A 381 0.57 -6.11 -7.93
C THR A 381 0.25 -7.37 -8.72
N LEU A 382 -1.00 -7.55 -9.13
CA LEU A 382 -1.39 -8.66 -10.00
C LEU A 382 -0.81 -8.52 -11.40
N ALA A 383 -0.73 -7.32 -11.97
CA ALA A 383 -0.07 -7.11 -13.26
C ALA A 383 1.41 -7.53 -13.23
N LYS A 384 2.15 -7.15 -12.18
CA LYS A 384 3.55 -7.57 -11.97
C LYS A 384 3.65 -9.08 -11.72
N ALA A 385 2.78 -9.64 -10.88
CA ALA A 385 2.74 -11.09 -10.66
C ALA A 385 2.46 -11.85 -11.98
N ASN A 386 1.55 -11.34 -12.82
CA ASN A 386 1.26 -11.94 -14.12
C ASN A 386 2.48 -11.93 -15.05
N GLU A 387 3.17 -10.79 -15.19
CA GLU A 387 4.38 -10.70 -16.01
C GLU A 387 5.49 -11.62 -15.48
N LEU A 388 5.66 -11.68 -14.16
CA LEU A 388 6.58 -12.59 -13.49
C LEU A 388 6.29 -14.05 -13.86
N PHE A 389 5.07 -14.52 -13.63
CA PHE A 389 4.72 -15.92 -13.86
C PHE A 389 4.70 -16.27 -15.35
N ARG A 390 4.18 -15.38 -16.20
CA ARG A 390 4.17 -15.57 -17.66
C ARG A 390 5.58 -15.71 -18.20
N SER A 391 6.51 -14.84 -17.78
CA SER A 391 7.88 -14.83 -18.29
C SER A 391 8.74 -15.96 -17.71
N SER A 392 8.55 -16.34 -16.45
CA SER A 392 9.39 -17.34 -15.77
C SER A 392 8.94 -18.78 -16.02
N ILE A 393 7.66 -19.09 -15.75
CA ILE A 393 7.09 -20.45 -15.74
C ILE A 393 5.96 -20.64 -16.75
N GLY A 394 5.64 -19.60 -17.52
CA GLY A 394 4.58 -19.60 -18.52
C GLY A 394 5.00 -20.19 -19.86
N VAL A 395 4.23 -19.85 -20.90
CA VAL A 395 4.50 -20.29 -22.27
C VAL A 395 5.69 -19.50 -22.83
N GLN A 396 6.63 -20.20 -23.47
CA GLN A 396 7.79 -19.53 -24.08
C GLN A 396 7.37 -18.61 -25.23
N PRO A 397 8.09 -17.50 -25.46
CA PRO A 397 7.80 -16.58 -26.56
C PRO A 397 7.82 -17.31 -27.91
N SER A 398 6.82 -17.05 -28.74
CA SER A 398 6.61 -17.70 -30.04
C SER A 398 6.74 -16.75 -31.22
N ARG A 399 6.70 -15.43 -30.99
CA ARG A 399 6.76 -14.39 -32.04
C ARG A 399 8.10 -13.67 -32.14
N LEU A 400 9.10 -14.09 -31.36
CA LEU A 400 10.46 -13.57 -31.52
C LEU A 400 10.99 -13.93 -32.91
N VAL A 401 11.67 -12.97 -33.53
CA VAL A 401 12.19 -13.09 -34.90
C VAL A 401 13.27 -14.17 -34.98
N PRO A 402 13.13 -15.18 -35.86
CA PRO A 402 14.20 -16.13 -36.17
C PRO A 402 15.40 -15.42 -36.82
N LEU A 403 16.63 -15.81 -36.49
CA LEU A 403 17.85 -15.18 -37.01
C LEU A 403 18.29 -15.71 -38.38
N ASP A 404 17.57 -16.67 -38.95
CA ASP A 404 17.89 -17.40 -40.18
C ASP A 404 16.89 -17.13 -41.32
N LEU A 405 16.10 -16.06 -41.21
CA LEU A 405 15.17 -15.66 -42.25
C LEU A 405 15.91 -15.34 -43.56
N LYS A 406 15.37 -15.84 -44.67
CA LYS A 406 15.88 -15.59 -46.02
C LYS A 406 14.78 -15.01 -46.88
N SER A 407 15.06 -13.89 -47.54
CA SER A 407 14.21 -13.34 -48.58
C SER A 407 14.93 -13.33 -49.93
N LYS A 408 14.16 -13.49 -51.01
CA LYS A 408 14.64 -13.21 -52.37
C LYS A 408 14.45 -11.75 -52.76
N ASN A 409 13.66 -11.01 -51.99
CA ASN A 409 13.40 -9.59 -52.19
C ASN A 409 14.44 -8.79 -51.41
N ALA A 410 15.04 -7.81 -52.08
CA ALA A 410 15.91 -6.84 -51.44
C ALA A 410 15.34 -5.42 -51.68
N PRO A 411 14.18 -5.09 -51.08
CA PRO A 411 13.58 -3.77 -51.27
C PRO A 411 14.54 -2.66 -50.84
N LEU A 412 14.44 -1.49 -51.48
CA LEU A 412 15.26 -0.36 -51.08
C LEU A 412 14.83 0.14 -49.70
N VAL A 413 15.81 0.22 -48.78
CA VAL A 413 15.63 0.76 -47.42
C VAL A 413 16.21 2.16 -47.35
N SER A 414 15.39 3.15 -46.99
CA SER A 414 15.86 4.51 -46.73
C SER A 414 16.12 4.70 -45.24
N ILE A 415 17.38 4.84 -44.85
CA ILE A 415 17.79 5.02 -43.45
C ILE A 415 17.83 6.50 -43.12
N HIS A 416 16.97 6.94 -42.21
CA HIS A 416 16.89 8.33 -41.77
C HIS A 416 17.66 8.50 -40.46
N VAL A 417 18.64 9.41 -40.46
CA VAL A 417 19.47 9.74 -39.30
C VAL A 417 19.24 11.20 -38.92
N PRO A 418 18.25 11.50 -38.04
CA PRO A 418 18.00 12.84 -37.57
C PRO A 418 19.06 13.28 -36.56
N ALA A 419 19.63 14.46 -36.78
CA ALA A 419 20.61 15.08 -35.91
C ALA A 419 20.31 16.57 -35.74
N TYR A 420 20.45 17.05 -34.51
CA TYR A 420 20.32 18.44 -34.14
C TYR A 420 21.71 18.99 -33.77
N LYS A 421 22.11 18.83 -32.51
CA LYS A 421 23.34 19.40 -31.94
C LYS A 421 24.19 18.34 -31.23
N GLU A 422 24.22 17.14 -31.80
CA GLU A 422 25.11 16.07 -31.38
C GLU A 422 26.55 16.44 -31.72
N GLN A 423 27.51 15.94 -30.95
CA GLN A 423 28.91 16.21 -31.24
C GLN A 423 29.29 15.62 -32.61
N PRO A 424 30.03 16.34 -33.47
CA PRO A 424 30.35 15.86 -34.82
C PRO A 424 30.99 14.46 -34.83
N HIS A 425 31.86 14.17 -33.87
CA HIS A 425 32.49 12.84 -33.77
C HIS A 425 31.48 11.72 -33.45
N VAL A 426 30.43 12.00 -32.68
CA VAL A 426 29.40 11.00 -32.34
C VAL A 426 28.58 10.64 -33.58
N LEU A 427 28.13 11.64 -34.34
CA LEU A 427 27.41 11.40 -35.58
C LEU A 427 28.31 10.75 -36.64
N ALA A 428 29.58 11.15 -36.72
CA ALA A 428 30.54 10.52 -37.62
C ALA A 428 30.67 9.01 -37.36
N GLU A 429 30.80 8.60 -36.09
CA GLU A 429 30.81 7.19 -35.69
C GLU A 429 29.56 6.42 -36.14
N THR A 430 28.38 7.05 -36.08
CA THR A 430 27.13 6.47 -36.59
C THR A 430 27.18 6.27 -38.09
N LEU A 431 27.56 7.29 -38.86
CA LEU A 431 27.63 7.22 -40.32
C LEU A 431 28.66 6.19 -40.80
N GLU A 432 29.84 6.13 -40.15
CA GLU A 432 30.86 5.12 -40.42
C GLU A 432 30.42 3.69 -40.08
N SER A 433 29.52 3.51 -39.11
CA SER A 433 28.94 2.20 -38.83
C SER A 433 27.92 1.80 -39.90
N LEU A 434 27.10 2.74 -40.36
CA LEU A 434 26.13 2.52 -41.44
C LEU A 434 26.82 2.25 -42.78
N SER A 435 28.00 2.83 -43.03
CA SER A 435 28.75 2.58 -44.27
C SER A 435 29.28 1.15 -44.37
N LYS A 436 29.26 0.40 -43.26
CA LYS A 436 29.70 -1.00 -43.19
C LYS A 436 28.55 -2.00 -43.35
N LEU A 437 27.31 -1.53 -43.52
CA LEU A 437 26.17 -2.42 -43.78
C LEU A 437 26.37 -3.18 -45.09
N THR A 438 26.14 -4.50 -45.04
CA THR A 438 26.29 -5.40 -46.20
C THR A 438 25.01 -5.57 -47.01
N TYR A 439 23.91 -4.94 -46.61
CA TYR A 439 22.66 -4.97 -47.36
C TYR A 439 22.84 -4.23 -48.71
N PRO A 440 22.39 -4.80 -49.84
CA PRO A 440 22.72 -4.24 -51.15
C PRO A 440 22.00 -2.92 -51.43
N ASN A 441 20.72 -2.84 -51.11
CA ASN A 441 19.81 -1.78 -51.54
C ASN A 441 19.41 -0.89 -50.38
N PHE A 442 20.24 0.09 -50.05
CA PHE A 442 19.90 1.12 -49.07
C PHE A 442 20.49 2.48 -49.43
N GLU A 443 19.86 3.51 -48.90
CA GLU A 443 20.38 4.88 -48.83
C GLU A 443 20.36 5.37 -47.38
N VAL A 444 21.10 6.44 -47.11
CA VAL A 444 21.16 7.09 -45.81
C VAL A 444 20.87 8.58 -45.98
N LEU A 445 19.78 9.07 -45.40
CA LEU A 445 19.46 10.49 -45.30
C LEU A 445 19.97 11.01 -43.96
N VAL A 446 20.99 11.86 -44.00
CA VAL A 446 21.56 12.52 -42.81
C VAL A 446 20.87 13.87 -42.65
N ILE A 447 19.98 13.96 -41.67
CA ILE A 447 19.03 15.07 -41.54
C ILE A 447 19.52 15.99 -40.42
N ILE A 448 20.27 17.03 -40.77
CA ILE A 448 20.62 18.08 -39.83
C ILE A 448 19.45 19.05 -39.70
N ASN A 449 18.76 19.05 -38.57
CA ASN A 449 17.57 19.86 -38.38
C ASN A 449 17.85 21.11 -37.55
N ASN A 450 17.31 22.27 -37.93
CA ASN A 450 17.28 23.52 -37.14
C ASN A 450 18.61 23.93 -36.48
N THR A 451 19.75 23.63 -37.10
CA THR A 451 21.09 23.82 -36.51
C THR A 451 21.89 24.85 -37.30
N PRO A 452 21.89 26.13 -36.85
CA PRO A 452 22.55 27.18 -37.60
C PRO A 452 24.08 27.10 -37.53
N GLU A 453 24.66 26.49 -36.50
CA GLU A 453 26.10 26.55 -36.26
C GLU A 453 26.91 25.60 -37.17
N ASP A 454 27.87 26.15 -37.91
CA ASP A 454 28.71 25.40 -38.86
C ASP A 454 29.58 24.32 -38.19
N PHE A 455 29.90 24.48 -36.91
CA PHE A 455 30.62 23.49 -36.12
C PHE A 455 29.97 22.09 -36.19
N TYR A 456 28.64 22.03 -36.21
CA TYR A 456 27.90 20.78 -36.28
C TYR A 456 27.71 20.29 -37.72
N LYS A 457 27.66 21.22 -38.68
CA LYS A 457 27.28 20.93 -40.08
C LYS A 457 28.46 20.56 -40.97
N ALA A 458 29.50 21.39 -40.98
CA ALA A 458 30.58 21.29 -41.96
C ALA A 458 31.30 19.93 -41.93
N PRO A 459 31.69 19.38 -40.76
CA PRO A 459 32.37 18.08 -40.72
C PRO A 459 31.49 16.92 -41.22
N ILE A 460 30.18 17.00 -40.99
CA ILE A 460 29.23 15.95 -41.36
C ILE A 460 28.92 16.00 -42.86
N LYS A 461 28.82 17.20 -43.43
CA LYS A 461 28.67 17.37 -44.87
C LYS A 461 29.88 16.77 -45.62
N GLU A 462 31.09 17.12 -45.20
CA GLU A 462 32.34 16.58 -45.77
C GLU A 462 32.39 15.04 -45.64
N LEU A 463 31.99 14.51 -44.48
CA LEU A 463 31.93 13.06 -44.28
C LEU A 463 30.92 12.37 -45.21
N CYS A 464 29.72 12.94 -45.41
CA CYS A 464 28.73 12.38 -46.33
C CYS A 464 29.28 12.32 -47.76
N GLU A 465 29.93 13.41 -48.21
CA GLU A 465 30.57 13.47 -49.53
C GLU A 465 31.66 12.39 -49.67
N LYS A 466 32.43 12.12 -48.60
CA LYS A 466 33.46 11.06 -48.56
C LYS A 466 32.88 9.64 -48.54
N LEU A 467 31.76 9.42 -47.86
CA LEU A 467 31.10 8.11 -47.76
C LEU A 467 30.38 7.70 -49.06
N GLY A 468 30.19 8.63 -49.99
CA GLY A 468 29.73 8.40 -51.35
C GLY A 468 28.21 8.48 -51.53
N ASP A 469 27.73 8.13 -52.72
CA ASP A 469 26.38 8.44 -53.22
C ASP A 469 25.22 7.87 -52.37
N LYS A 470 25.49 6.86 -51.54
CA LYS A 470 24.48 6.32 -50.60
C LYS A 470 24.17 7.28 -49.45
N PHE A 471 25.02 8.26 -49.15
CA PHE A 471 24.87 9.18 -48.02
C PHE A 471 24.47 10.58 -48.49
N LYS A 472 23.24 10.97 -48.22
CA LYS A 472 22.65 12.25 -48.63
C LYS A 472 22.55 13.19 -47.43
N TYR A 473 23.32 14.28 -47.47
CA TYR A 473 23.27 15.34 -46.47
C TYR A 473 22.07 16.27 -46.72
N LEU A 474 21.26 16.50 -45.70
CA LEU A 474 20.11 17.41 -45.73
C LEU A 474 20.20 18.43 -44.58
N ASP A 475 20.11 19.73 -44.89
CA ASP A 475 19.98 20.81 -43.91
C ASP A 475 18.52 21.29 -43.92
N ILE A 476 17.74 20.86 -42.91
CA ILE A 476 16.28 21.03 -42.87
C ILE A 476 15.89 22.00 -41.76
N THR A 477 15.16 23.05 -42.13
CA THR A 477 14.43 23.90 -41.16
C THR A 477 12.99 23.40 -41.02
N CYS A 478 12.54 23.09 -39.79
CA CYS A 478 11.21 22.53 -39.54
C CYS A 478 10.61 22.91 -38.18
N THR A 479 9.29 22.80 -38.05
CA THR A 479 8.56 22.82 -36.77
C THR A 479 8.24 21.38 -36.34
N GLY A 480 7.93 21.14 -35.06
CA GLY A 480 7.58 19.79 -34.58
C GLY A 480 8.78 18.86 -34.31
N PHE A 481 9.94 19.44 -33.99
CA PHE A 481 11.14 18.72 -33.52
C PHE A 481 11.57 17.57 -34.46
N LYS A 482 11.90 16.39 -33.91
CA LYS A 482 12.35 15.19 -34.64
C LYS A 482 11.28 14.71 -35.63
N ALA A 483 10.02 14.63 -35.22
CA ALA A 483 8.90 14.25 -36.08
C ALA A 483 8.80 15.12 -37.35
N GLY A 484 8.90 16.45 -37.17
CA GLY A 484 8.83 17.38 -38.29
C GLY A 484 10.03 17.29 -39.24
N ALA A 485 11.23 17.05 -38.70
CA ALA A 485 12.43 16.83 -39.51
C ALA A 485 12.31 15.55 -40.33
N LEU A 486 11.83 14.46 -39.70
CA LEU A 486 11.61 13.18 -40.38
C LEU A 486 10.52 13.26 -41.44
N ASN A 487 9.42 13.98 -41.19
CA ASN A 487 8.37 14.19 -42.20
C ASN A 487 8.88 14.95 -43.41
N LYS A 488 9.69 16.01 -43.22
CA LYS A 488 10.32 16.71 -44.36
C LYS A 488 11.31 15.83 -45.10
N ALA A 489 12.05 14.97 -44.39
CA ALA A 489 12.98 14.04 -45.01
C ALA A 489 12.29 13.02 -45.92
N LEU A 490 11.02 12.66 -45.67
CA LEU A 490 10.24 11.77 -46.55
C LEU A 490 10.10 12.34 -47.98
N GLU A 491 10.16 13.65 -48.16
CA GLU A 491 10.12 14.29 -49.49
C GLU A 491 11.42 14.02 -50.30
N TYR A 492 12.51 13.65 -49.61
CA TYR A 492 13.82 13.36 -50.18
C TYR A 492 14.13 11.86 -50.24
N THR A 493 13.30 11.02 -49.62
CA THR A 493 13.37 9.56 -49.71
C THR A 493 13.27 9.12 -51.17
N ASP A 494 14.11 8.17 -51.58
CA ASP A 494 14.07 7.61 -52.92
C ASP A 494 12.67 7.04 -53.21
N LYS A 495 12.14 7.33 -54.39
CA LYS A 495 10.77 6.94 -54.79
C LYS A 495 10.58 5.43 -54.87
N ASN A 496 11.67 4.66 -54.97
CA ASN A 496 11.66 3.20 -54.98
C ASN A 496 11.83 2.60 -53.58
N ALA A 497 11.97 3.43 -52.54
CA ALA A 497 12.06 2.93 -51.16
C ALA A 497 10.73 2.30 -50.74
N GLU A 498 10.79 1.10 -50.19
CA GLU A 498 9.60 0.43 -49.63
C GLU A 498 9.59 0.47 -48.10
N ILE A 499 10.76 0.70 -47.49
CA ILE A 499 10.98 0.67 -46.05
C ILE A 499 11.74 1.93 -45.64
N VAL A 500 11.27 2.59 -44.60
CA VAL A 500 12.01 3.65 -43.89
C VAL A 500 12.56 3.08 -42.61
N ALA A 501 13.86 3.19 -42.41
CA ALA A 501 14.53 2.85 -41.16
C ALA A 501 14.92 4.13 -40.41
N VAL A 502 14.87 4.13 -39.09
CA VAL A 502 15.30 5.29 -38.27
C VAL A 502 16.37 4.87 -37.29
N ILE A 503 17.47 5.63 -37.28
CA ILE A 503 18.61 5.47 -36.38
C ILE A 503 18.92 6.83 -35.75
N ASP A 504 18.99 6.88 -34.42
CA ASP A 504 19.43 8.08 -33.72
C ASP A 504 20.91 8.40 -34.01
N ALA A 505 21.25 9.69 -34.02
CA ALA A 505 22.58 10.20 -34.35
C ALA A 505 23.72 9.74 -33.42
N ASP A 506 23.41 9.03 -32.33
CA ASP A 506 24.38 8.47 -31.39
C ASP A 506 24.52 6.94 -31.47
N TYR A 507 23.93 6.25 -32.46
CA TYR A 507 23.98 4.78 -32.54
C TYR A 507 25.07 4.24 -33.46
N LYS A 508 25.87 3.28 -32.97
CA LYS A 508 26.71 2.42 -33.80
C LYS A 508 25.92 1.18 -34.19
N VAL A 509 25.77 0.91 -35.48
CA VAL A 509 24.96 -0.20 -36.02
C VAL A 509 25.84 -1.34 -36.50
N GLU A 510 25.43 -2.58 -36.21
CA GLU A 510 26.06 -3.80 -36.70
C GLU A 510 25.58 -4.17 -38.11
N SER A 511 26.51 -4.62 -38.94
CA SER A 511 26.27 -4.97 -40.35
C SER A 511 25.05 -5.88 -40.63
N PRO A 512 24.74 -6.91 -39.81
CA PRO A 512 23.64 -7.84 -40.11
C PRO A 512 22.24 -7.24 -39.97
N TRP A 513 22.08 -6.03 -39.41
CA TRP A 513 20.79 -5.48 -39.01
C TRP A 513 19.71 -5.55 -40.10
N LEU A 514 19.98 -4.99 -41.29
CA LEU A 514 19.01 -4.99 -42.39
C LEU A 514 18.86 -6.39 -43.02
N VAL A 515 19.96 -7.14 -43.15
CA VAL A 515 19.96 -8.48 -43.74
C VAL A 515 19.06 -9.43 -42.94
N ASP A 516 19.14 -9.37 -41.62
CA ASP A 516 18.44 -10.29 -40.73
C ASP A 516 16.95 -9.92 -40.59
N LEU A 517 16.59 -8.64 -40.72
CA LEU A 517 15.27 -8.14 -40.33
C LEU A 517 14.38 -7.68 -41.50
N VAL A 518 14.95 -7.25 -42.64
CA VAL A 518 14.15 -6.90 -43.83
C VAL A 518 13.29 -8.05 -44.36
N PRO A 519 13.70 -9.34 -44.32
CA PRO A 519 12.86 -10.45 -44.77
C PRO A 519 11.47 -10.52 -44.14
N LEU A 520 11.26 -9.94 -42.94
CA LEU A 520 9.94 -9.90 -42.31
C LEU A 520 8.91 -9.09 -43.10
N PHE A 521 9.35 -8.15 -43.94
CA PHE A 521 8.47 -7.38 -44.81
C PHE A 521 8.00 -8.15 -46.05
N ASP A 522 8.37 -9.42 -46.22
CA ASP A 522 7.70 -10.30 -47.20
C ASP A 522 6.22 -10.54 -46.84
N ASP A 523 5.86 -10.43 -45.55
CA ASP A 523 4.45 -10.36 -45.14
C ASP A 523 3.93 -8.92 -45.31
N PRO A 524 2.95 -8.68 -46.20
CA PRO A 524 2.40 -7.34 -46.45
C PRO A 524 1.72 -6.72 -45.22
N LYS A 525 1.32 -7.52 -44.22
CA LYS A 525 0.74 -7.00 -42.97
C LYS A 525 1.77 -6.45 -42.00
N VAL A 526 3.05 -6.80 -42.16
CA VAL A 526 4.13 -6.28 -41.31
C VAL A 526 4.37 -4.83 -41.69
N ALA A 527 4.05 -3.93 -40.76
CA ALA A 527 4.35 -2.51 -40.89
C ALA A 527 5.57 -2.09 -40.08
N ILE A 528 5.92 -2.81 -39.01
CA ILE A 528 7.01 -2.40 -38.09
C ILE A 528 7.89 -3.61 -37.75
N VAL A 529 9.20 -3.39 -37.79
CA VAL A 529 10.19 -4.28 -37.19
C VAL A 529 11.08 -3.46 -36.26
N GLN A 530 11.09 -3.81 -34.97
CA GLN A 530 11.82 -3.10 -33.92
C GLN A 530 12.92 -4.00 -33.33
N ALA A 531 14.12 -3.45 -33.21
CA ALA A 531 15.19 -4.02 -32.41
C ALA A 531 15.39 -3.24 -31.09
N PRO A 532 15.95 -3.87 -30.05
CA PRO A 532 16.22 -3.25 -28.75
C PRO A 532 17.19 -2.08 -28.86
N GLN A 533 17.07 -1.16 -27.91
CA GLN A 533 18.12 -0.19 -27.63
C GLN A 533 19.12 -0.81 -26.67
N ASP A 534 20.41 -0.71 -27.01
CA ASP A 534 21.51 -1.00 -26.10
C ASP A 534 22.54 0.14 -26.17
N HIS A 535 23.53 0.11 -25.28
CA HIS A 535 24.43 1.24 -25.07
C HIS A 535 25.89 0.79 -24.98
N ARG A 536 26.77 1.48 -25.70
CA ARG A 536 28.22 1.15 -25.73
C ARG A 536 29.01 1.72 -24.56
N ASP A 537 28.43 2.69 -23.86
CA ASP A 537 29.05 3.42 -22.75
C ASP A 537 28.57 2.95 -21.37
N GLY A 538 27.84 1.84 -21.31
CA GLY A 538 27.28 1.28 -20.07
C GLY A 538 28.33 0.97 -19.00
N ASP A 539 29.56 0.62 -19.39
CA ASP A 539 30.64 0.30 -18.45
C ASP A 539 31.60 1.47 -18.16
N GLU A 540 31.37 2.67 -18.72
CA GLU A 540 32.22 3.85 -18.47
C GLU A 540 32.12 4.36 -17.02
N SER A 541 31.00 4.10 -16.35
CA SER A 541 30.79 4.50 -14.95
C SER A 541 29.73 3.66 -14.26
N ILE A 542 29.72 3.68 -12.92
CA ILE A 542 28.73 2.95 -12.12
C ILE A 542 27.31 3.48 -12.39
N ILE A 543 27.15 4.80 -12.59
CA ILE A 543 25.84 5.39 -12.90
C ILE A 543 25.35 4.94 -14.28
N LYS A 544 26.21 4.93 -15.31
CA LYS A 544 25.86 4.42 -16.64
C LYS A 544 25.53 2.93 -16.60
N LYS A 545 26.26 2.15 -15.81
CA LYS A 545 25.96 0.73 -15.61
C LYS A 545 24.58 0.52 -14.98
N ALA A 546 24.24 1.34 -13.98
CA ALA A 546 22.93 1.32 -13.34
C ALA A 546 21.80 1.65 -14.32
N MET A 547 21.96 2.70 -15.13
CA MET A 547 20.98 3.08 -16.16
C MET A 547 20.84 2.00 -17.23
N ASN A 548 21.95 1.45 -17.73
CA ASN A 548 21.89 0.41 -18.78
C ASN A 548 21.18 -0.85 -18.29
N ALA A 549 21.51 -1.30 -17.07
CA ALA A 549 20.85 -2.46 -16.47
C ALA A 549 19.34 -2.22 -16.29
N GLU A 550 18.94 -1.01 -15.90
CA GLU A 550 17.53 -0.64 -15.75
C GLU A 550 16.78 -0.62 -17.10
N TYR A 551 17.39 -0.10 -18.16
CA TYR A 551 16.81 -0.16 -19.51
C TYR A 551 16.66 -1.60 -20.02
N ALA A 552 17.64 -2.47 -19.74
CA ALA A 552 17.63 -3.86 -20.20
C ALA A 552 16.36 -4.62 -19.75
N GLY A 553 15.83 -4.32 -18.56
CA GLY A 553 14.58 -4.93 -18.09
C GLY A 553 13.40 -4.67 -19.04
N PHE A 554 13.29 -3.46 -19.57
CA PHE A 554 12.23 -3.12 -20.52
C PHE A 554 12.40 -3.86 -21.86
N PHE A 555 13.63 -3.96 -22.38
CA PHE A 555 13.89 -4.56 -23.70
C PHE A 555 13.90 -6.10 -23.68
N ASP A 556 14.37 -6.74 -22.61
CA ASP A 556 14.49 -8.20 -22.54
C ASP A 556 13.30 -8.90 -21.90
N ILE A 557 12.48 -8.16 -21.14
CA ILE A 557 11.29 -8.69 -20.48
C ILE A 557 10.04 -8.05 -21.10
N GLY A 558 9.86 -6.74 -20.91
CA GLY A 558 8.61 -6.05 -21.25
C GLY A 558 8.30 -6.10 -22.75
N MET A 559 9.28 -5.79 -23.61
CA MET A 559 9.08 -5.78 -25.06
C MET A 559 8.87 -7.18 -25.65
N VAL A 560 9.55 -8.18 -25.09
CA VAL A 560 9.33 -9.60 -25.46
C VAL A 560 7.91 -10.03 -25.12
N ASP A 561 7.42 -9.69 -23.93
CA ASP A 561 6.05 -9.99 -23.50
C ASP A 561 5.00 -9.26 -24.36
N ARG A 562 5.24 -7.99 -24.70
CA ARG A 562 4.35 -7.19 -25.57
C ARG A 562 4.31 -7.69 -27.01
N ASN A 563 5.42 -8.23 -27.51
CA ASN A 563 5.52 -8.79 -28.85
C ASN A 563 4.55 -9.95 -29.06
N GLU A 564 4.35 -10.80 -28.04
CA GLU A 564 3.41 -11.92 -28.13
C GLU A 564 1.97 -11.46 -28.45
N GLU A 565 1.57 -10.27 -28.00
CA GLU A 565 0.22 -9.71 -28.19
C GLU A 565 0.12 -8.67 -29.31
N ASN A 566 1.13 -8.54 -30.19
CA ASN A 566 1.17 -7.51 -31.25
C ASN A 566 1.05 -6.08 -30.69
N ALA A 567 1.68 -5.81 -29.55
CA ALA A 567 1.46 -4.58 -28.79
C ALA A 567 2.77 -3.89 -28.39
N ILE A 568 3.83 -4.08 -29.17
CA ILE A 568 5.14 -3.48 -28.89
C ILE A 568 5.04 -1.95 -28.85
N VAL A 569 5.92 -1.31 -28.09
CA VAL A 569 6.07 0.15 -28.14
C VAL A 569 7.18 0.44 -29.13
N VAL A 570 7.00 1.42 -30.02
CA VAL A 570 8.07 1.83 -30.94
C VAL A 570 8.92 2.90 -30.25
N HIS A 571 10.24 2.76 -30.29
CA HIS A 571 11.17 3.57 -29.48
C HIS A 571 12.08 4.49 -30.29
N GLY A 572 11.68 4.80 -31.53
CA GLY A 572 12.22 5.94 -32.28
C GLY A 572 13.63 5.77 -32.88
N THR A 573 14.29 4.65 -32.60
CA THR A 573 15.57 4.22 -33.19
C THR A 573 15.56 2.71 -33.32
N MET A 574 16.47 2.14 -34.11
CA MET A 574 16.54 0.71 -34.41
C MET A 574 15.21 0.14 -34.90
N VAL A 575 14.46 0.97 -35.64
CA VAL A 575 13.13 0.66 -36.17
C VAL A 575 13.14 0.72 -37.68
N MET A 576 12.42 -0.22 -38.30
CA MET A 576 12.05 -0.18 -39.71
C MET A 576 10.54 -0.15 -39.83
N VAL A 577 10.04 0.70 -40.73
CA VAL A 577 8.62 0.90 -40.97
C VAL A 577 8.35 0.77 -42.47
N ARG A 578 7.31 0.02 -42.84
CA ARG A 578 6.85 -0.06 -44.23
C ARG A 578 6.36 1.32 -44.66
N LEU A 579 6.95 1.89 -45.71
CA LEU A 579 6.68 3.25 -46.13
C LEU A 579 5.21 3.45 -46.53
N SER A 580 4.63 2.52 -47.28
CA SER A 580 3.22 2.61 -47.69
C SER A 580 2.25 2.65 -46.50
N ALA A 581 2.44 1.78 -45.50
CA ALA A 581 1.63 1.75 -44.28
C ALA A 581 1.82 3.03 -43.44
N MET A 582 3.05 3.53 -43.35
CA MET A 582 3.35 4.78 -42.66
C MET A 582 2.65 5.99 -43.31
N MET A 583 2.63 6.05 -44.65
CA MET A 583 1.95 7.12 -45.38
C MET A 583 0.43 7.03 -45.28
N GLU A 584 -0.13 5.81 -45.24
CA GLU A 584 -1.57 5.59 -45.05
C GLU A 584 -2.08 6.20 -43.73
N VAL A 585 -1.31 6.08 -42.65
CA VAL A 585 -1.68 6.64 -41.35
C VAL A 585 -1.27 8.11 -41.15
N GLY A 586 -0.70 8.75 -42.17
CA GLY A 586 -0.35 10.18 -42.18
C GLY A 586 1.04 10.54 -41.66
N GLY A 587 2.01 9.62 -41.70
CA GLY A 587 3.41 9.90 -41.32
C GLY A 587 3.64 10.08 -39.82
N TRP A 588 4.69 10.82 -39.43
CA TRP A 588 5.03 11.09 -38.03
C TRP A 588 4.09 12.13 -37.41
N GLY A 589 3.53 11.85 -36.24
CA GLY A 589 2.70 12.82 -35.51
C GLY A 589 3.56 13.90 -34.85
N THR A 590 3.29 15.18 -35.14
CA THR A 590 4.04 16.32 -34.58
C THR A 590 3.41 16.92 -33.32
N ASP A 591 2.26 16.39 -32.89
CA ASP A 591 1.46 16.88 -31.77
C ASP A 591 1.74 16.15 -30.44
N THR A 592 2.63 15.15 -30.46
CA THR A 592 3.10 14.43 -29.27
C THR A 592 4.62 14.46 -29.19
N ILE A 593 5.18 14.43 -27.98
CA ILE A 593 6.65 14.44 -27.78
C ILE A 593 7.30 13.05 -27.99
N VAL A 594 6.47 12.02 -28.14
CA VAL A 594 6.83 10.61 -28.35
C VAL A 594 6.18 10.13 -29.66
N GLU A 595 6.58 10.79 -30.75
CA GLU A 595 6.01 10.59 -32.08
C GLU A 595 6.11 9.14 -32.57
N ASP A 596 7.10 8.42 -32.06
CA ASP A 596 7.44 7.05 -32.38
C ASP A 596 6.43 6.06 -31.84
N SER A 597 6.20 6.10 -30.54
CA SER A 597 5.20 5.29 -29.85
C SER A 597 3.80 5.56 -30.37
N GLU A 598 3.53 6.83 -30.74
CA GLU A 598 2.26 7.26 -31.31
C GLU A 598 2.04 6.72 -32.73
N LEU A 599 3.05 6.77 -33.60
CA LEU A 599 3.00 6.14 -34.92
C LEU A 599 2.75 4.63 -34.82
N GLY A 600 3.46 3.96 -33.91
CA GLY A 600 3.25 2.54 -33.65
C GLY A 600 1.81 2.21 -33.29
N LEU A 601 1.19 3.02 -32.43
CA LEU A 601 -0.20 2.85 -32.04
C LEU A 601 -1.16 3.04 -33.22
N ARG A 602 -0.99 4.09 -34.03
CA ARG A 602 -1.83 4.31 -35.23
C ARG A 602 -1.73 3.17 -36.24
N LEU A 603 -0.54 2.59 -36.42
CA LEU A 603 -0.36 1.42 -37.29
C LEU A 603 -1.10 0.19 -36.75
N PHE A 604 -1.12 -0.03 -35.43
CA PHE A 604 -1.96 -1.08 -34.84
C PHE A 604 -3.45 -0.79 -35.01
N GLU A 605 -3.88 0.47 -34.86
CA GLU A 605 -5.28 0.88 -35.07
C GLU A 605 -5.75 0.69 -36.52
N ALA A 606 -4.83 0.79 -37.49
CA ALA A 606 -5.06 0.48 -38.90
C ALA A 606 -5.02 -1.03 -39.20
N GLY A 607 -4.73 -1.89 -38.21
CA GLY A 607 -4.76 -3.35 -38.34
C GLY A 607 -3.44 -3.99 -38.78
N TYR A 608 -2.35 -3.23 -38.85
CA TYR A 608 -1.03 -3.76 -39.16
C TYR A 608 -0.41 -4.54 -37.99
N ILE A 609 0.59 -5.37 -38.30
CA ILE A 609 1.36 -6.12 -37.32
C ILE A 609 2.79 -5.61 -37.20
N ALA A 610 3.35 -5.86 -36.02
CA ALA A 610 4.72 -5.53 -35.70
C ALA A 610 5.47 -6.75 -35.17
N HIS A 611 6.77 -6.78 -35.43
CA HIS A 611 7.70 -7.77 -34.89
C HIS A 611 8.79 -7.10 -34.06
N TYR A 612 9.18 -7.79 -32.99
CA TYR A 612 10.32 -7.45 -32.17
C TYR A 612 11.32 -8.60 -32.10
N THR A 613 12.58 -8.26 -32.25
CA THR A 613 13.72 -9.15 -31.98
C THR A 613 14.34 -8.77 -30.65
N ASN A 614 14.89 -9.72 -29.90
CA ASN A 614 15.69 -9.43 -28.70
C ASN A 614 17.20 -9.39 -28.99
N ARG A 615 17.63 -9.57 -30.25
CA ARG A 615 19.03 -9.41 -30.67
C ARG A 615 19.40 -7.94 -30.74
N ARG A 616 20.56 -7.59 -30.19
CA ARG A 616 21.13 -6.24 -30.28
C ARG A 616 21.78 -6.07 -31.65
N TYR A 617 21.47 -4.97 -32.31
CA TYR A 617 22.08 -4.56 -33.58
C TYR A 617 22.63 -3.14 -33.53
N GLY A 618 22.33 -2.38 -32.48
CA GLY A 618 22.72 -0.99 -32.37
C GLY A 618 23.03 -0.58 -30.95
N PHE A 619 24.08 0.22 -30.79
CA PHE A 619 24.60 0.64 -29.50
C PHE A 619 24.71 2.16 -29.43
N GLY A 620 23.78 2.78 -28.71
CA GLY A 620 23.69 4.22 -28.46
C GLY A 620 24.56 4.69 -27.29
N LEU A 621 24.33 5.93 -26.85
CA LEU A 621 24.94 6.51 -25.65
C LEU A 621 23.90 6.73 -24.54
N LEU A 622 24.34 6.61 -23.29
CA LEU A 622 23.52 6.88 -22.12
C LEU A 622 23.55 8.37 -21.73
N PRO A 623 22.58 8.85 -20.94
CA PRO A 623 22.67 10.18 -20.32
C PRO A 623 23.93 10.32 -19.46
N ASP A 624 24.57 11.49 -19.49
CA ASP A 624 25.81 11.72 -18.73
C ASP A 624 25.57 12.17 -17.27
N THR A 625 24.35 12.57 -16.91
CA THR A 625 24.00 13.12 -15.59
C THR A 625 22.65 12.59 -15.08
N VAL A 626 22.45 12.66 -13.75
CA VAL A 626 21.15 12.31 -13.13
C VAL A 626 20.03 13.23 -13.63
N GLU A 627 20.34 14.51 -13.87
CA GLU A 627 19.36 15.45 -14.43
C GLU A 627 18.97 15.10 -15.87
N ALA A 628 19.94 14.70 -16.70
CA ALA A 628 19.67 14.25 -18.08
C ALA A 628 18.84 12.97 -18.09
N PHE A 629 19.13 12.02 -17.19
CA PHE A 629 18.35 10.80 -17.00
C PHE A 629 16.89 11.10 -16.60
N LYS A 630 16.69 11.94 -15.58
CA LYS A 630 15.36 12.40 -15.16
C LYS A 630 14.61 13.13 -16.28
N THR A 631 15.29 14.00 -17.03
CA THR A 631 14.69 14.74 -18.14
C THR A 631 14.21 13.81 -19.25
N GLN A 632 15.02 12.79 -19.59
CA GLN A 632 14.62 11.80 -20.59
C GLN A 632 13.38 11.03 -20.14
N ARG A 633 13.37 10.56 -18.89
CA ARG A 633 12.25 9.80 -18.31
C ARG A 633 10.98 10.64 -18.16
N HIS A 634 11.11 11.92 -17.83
CA HIS A 634 9.98 12.86 -17.81
C HIS A 634 9.30 12.92 -19.17
N ARG A 635 10.05 13.08 -20.26
CA ARG A 635 9.48 13.14 -21.62
C ARG A 635 8.71 11.89 -21.99
N TRP A 636 9.24 10.71 -21.64
CA TRP A 636 8.56 9.44 -21.94
C TRP A 636 7.25 9.28 -21.17
N ALA A 637 7.25 9.54 -19.87
CA ALA A 637 6.05 9.44 -19.06
C ALA A 637 5.01 10.52 -19.44
N TYR A 638 5.45 11.77 -19.68
CA TYR A 638 4.58 12.85 -20.16
C TYR A 638 3.96 12.50 -21.51
N GLY A 639 4.78 12.04 -22.46
CA GLY A 639 4.35 11.62 -23.78
C GLY A 639 3.37 10.45 -23.77
N ALA A 640 3.55 9.48 -22.88
CA ALA A 640 2.60 8.39 -22.70
C ALA A 640 1.20 8.88 -22.28
N ILE A 641 1.12 9.89 -21.41
CA ILE A 641 -0.16 10.52 -21.03
C ILE A 641 -0.77 11.29 -22.20
N GLN A 642 0.04 11.96 -23.04
CA GLN A 642 -0.46 12.62 -24.26
C GLN A 642 -1.09 11.60 -25.22
N ILE A 643 -0.43 10.47 -25.46
CA ILE A 643 -0.96 9.38 -26.29
C ILE A 643 -2.28 8.85 -25.71
N LEU A 644 -2.33 8.58 -24.40
CA LEU A 644 -3.54 8.07 -23.74
C LEU A 644 -4.71 9.04 -23.90
N LYS A 645 -4.49 10.36 -23.72
CA LYS A 645 -5.52 11.38 -23.92
C LYS A 645 -5.99 11.44 -25.38
N LYS A 646 -5.06 11.46 -26.33
CA LYS A 646 -5.33 11.57 -27.77
C LYS A 646 -6.15 10.38 -28.27
N HIS A 647 -5.78 9.17 -27.84
CA HIS A 647 -6.32 7.90 -28.36
C HIS A 647 -7.30 7.21 -27.41
N TRP A 648 -7.77 7.88 -26.34
CA TRP A 648 -8.59 7.25 -25.28
C TRP A 648 -9.83 6.51 -25.78
N ARG A 649 -10.43 7.00 -26.88
CA ARG A 649 -11.63 6.40 -27.50
C ARG A 649 -11.37 4.97 -27.97
N GLU A 650 -10.15 4.67 -28.42
CA GLU A 650 -9.78 3.36 -28.93
C GLU A 650 -9.52 2.33 -27.83
N PHE A 651 -9.25 2.79 -26.60
CA PHE A 651 -9.13 1.93 -25.42
C PHE A 651 -10.47 1.55 -24.79
N LYS A 652 -11.57 2.18 -25.21
CA LYS A 652 -12.92 1.79 -24.74
C LYS A 652 -13.21 0.34 -25.12
N PRO A 653 -13.92 -0.43 -24.27
CA PRO A 653 -14.28 -1.82 -24.60
C PRO A 653 -14.98 -1.99 -25.96
N GLY A 654 -15.78 -0.99 -26.39
CA GLY A 654 -16.53 -1.04 -27.65
C GLY A 654 -15.74 -0.76 -28.95
N SER A 655 -14.53 -0.17 -28.88
CA SER A 655 -13.74 0.05 -30.12
C SER A 655 -13.21 -1.28 -30.67
N LYS A 656 -13.15 -1.42 -31.99
CA LYS A 656 -12.63 -2.61 -32.69
C LYS A 656 -11.27 -2.41 -33.34
N LYS A 657 -10.70 -1.21 -33.28
CA LYS A 657 -9.40 -0.90 -33.93
C LYS A 657 -8.22 -1.60 -33.26
N LEU A 658 -8.31 -1.80 -31.94
CA LEU A 658 -7.33 -2.57 -31.18
C LEU A 658 -7.97 -3.85 -30.65
N SER A 659 -7.22 -4.94 -30.68
CA SER A 659 -7.63 -6.19 -30.04
C SER A 659 -7.71 -6.02 -28.52
N PRO A 660 -8.53 -6.84 -27.82
CA PRO A 660 -8.57 -6.81 -26.35
C PRO A 660 -7.20 -7.04 -25.70
N ALA A 661 -6.33 -7.86 -26.30
CA ALA A 661 -4.99 -8.12 -25.82
C ALA A 661 -4.08 -6.89 -25.96
N GLN A 662 -4.12 -6.21 -27.10
CA GLN A 662 -3.39 -4.96 -27.31
C GLN A 662 -3.82 -3.88 -26.32
N LYS A 663 -5.13 -3.67 -26.15
CA LYS A 663 -5.67 -2.72 -25.16
C LYS A 663 -5.14 -3.00 -23.77
N ASN A 664 -5.19 -4.27 -23.34
CA ASN A 664 -4.67 -4.67 -22.03
C ASN A 664 -3.18 -4.34 -21.87
N LYS A 665 -2.34 -4.65 -22.86
CA LYS A 665 -0.90 -4.36 -22.78
C LYS A 665 -0.60 -2.85 -22.73
N PHE A 666 -1.24 -2.03 -23.57
CA PHE A 666 -1.06 -0.58 -23.53
C PHE A 666 -1.56 0.03 -22.23
N VAL A 667 -2.78 -0.31 -21.80
CA VAL A 667 -3.36 0.19 -20.55
C VAL A 667 -2.52 -0.21 -19.33
N THR A 668 -2.10 -1.47 -19.24
CA THR A 668 -1.25 -1.95 -18.13
C THR A 668 0.10 -1.22 -18.12
N GLY A 669 0.72 -1.03 -19.29
CA GLY A 669 1.98 -0.28 -19.41
C GLY A 669 1.86 1.16 -18.94
N TRP A 670 0.75 1.83 -19.24
CA TRP A 670 0.48 3.19 -18.78
C TRP A 670 0.13 3.27 -17.29
N PHE A 671 -0.56 2.24 -16.79
CA PHE A 671 -0.93 2.16 -15.39
C PHE A 671 0.30 2.04 -14.47
N PHE A 672 1.43 1.50 -14.95
CA PHE A 672 2.70 1.56 -14.20
C PHE A 672 3.20 2.99 -13.98
N TRP A 673 3.08 3.89 -14.96
CA TRP A 673 3.44 5.31 -14.76
C TRP A 673 2.50 5.99 -13.76
N LEU A 674 1.19 5.73 -13.85
CA LEU A 674 0.19 6.26 -12.92
C LEU A 674 0.41 5.74 -11.49
N SER A 675 0.73 4.45 -11.35
CA SER A 675 1.12 3.80 -10.09
C SER A 675 2.27 4.54 -9.42
N ASP A 676 3.37 4.73 -10.15
CA ASP A 676 4.57 5.35 -9.60
C ASP A 676 4.31 6.81 -9.20
N ALA A 677 3.44 7.50 -9.95
CA ALA A 677 2.98 8.84 -9.61
C ALA A 677 2.15 8.89 -8.30
N MET A 678 1.49 7.81 -7.89
CA MET A 678 0.79 7.77 -6.60
C MET A 678 1.74 7.74 -5.41
N GLY A 679 2.96 7.22 -5.58
CA GLY A 679 3.94 7.08 -4.48
C GLY A 679 4.23 8.39 -3.73
N PRO A 680 4.56 9.50 -4.42
CA PRO A 680 4.78 10.80 -3.77
C PRO A 680 3.53 11.39 -3.10
N ILE A 681 2.35 11.17 -3.67
CA ILE A 681 1.07 11.57 -3.05
C ILE A 681 0.93 10.84 -1.70
N MET A 682 1.13 9.52 -1.70
CA MET A 682 1.06 8.69 -0.50
C MET A 682 2.12 9.07 0.54
N ALA A 683 3.34 9.38 0.11
CA ALA A 683 4.40 9.84 1.01
C ALA A 683 3.99 11.12 1.75
N VAL A 684 3.47 12.13 1.03
CA VAL A 684 3.03 13.39 1.63
C VAL A 684 1.85 13.16 2.58
N MET A 685 0.85 12.38 2.16
CA MET A 685 -0.30 12.04 3.00
C MET A 685 0.14 11.36 4.31
N ASN A 686 1.06 10.41 4.22
CA ASN A 686 1.57 9.70 5.40
C ASN A 686 2.41 10.59 6.32
N ILE A 687 3.22 11.52 5.78
CA ILE A 687 3.92 12.53 6.59
C ILE A 687 2.92 13.38 7.39
N ILE A 688 1.79 13.77 6.77
CA ILE A 688 0.73 14.53 7.43
C ILE A 688 -0.03 13.68 8.47
N TRP A 689 -0.20 12.38 8.20
CA TRP A 689 -0.96 11.48 9.07
C TRP A 689 -0.19 11.06 10.33
N VAL A 690 1.15 11.00 10.28
CA VAL A 690 1.98 10.56 11.42
C VAL A 690 1.78 11.42 12.68
N PRO A 691 1.76 12.77 12.62
CA PRO A 691 1.40 13.60 13.76
C PRO A 691 0.01 13.28 14.33
N VAL A 692 -0.98 12.97 13.49
CA VAL A 692 -2.33 12.59 13.96
C VAL A 692 -2.26 11.29 14.77
N ILE A 693 -1.51 10.29 14.31
CA ILE A 693 -1.30 9.05 15.08
C ILE A 693 -0.64 9.35 16.43
N ILE A 694 0.39 10.20 16.46
CA ILE A 694 1.18 10.47 17.67
C ILE A 694 0.38 11.28 18.70
N PHE A 695 -0.36 12.30 18.28
CA PHE A 695 -1.03 13.24 19.19
C PHE A 695 -2.50 12.93 19.44
N VAL A 696 -3.18 12.25 18.52
CA VAL A 696 -4.60 11.89 18.65
C VAL A 696 -4.78 10.43 19.07
N GLY A 697 -3.90 9.51 18.67
CA GLY A 697 -3.84 8.15 19.22
C GLY A 697 -4.98 7.19 18.85
N VAL A 698 -6.03 7.61 18.14
CA VAL A 698 -7.24 6.78 17.89
C VAL A 698 -7.39 6.26 16.45
N THR A 699 -6.47 6.58 15.52
CA THR A 699 -6.66 6.31 14.08
C THR A 699 -5.42 5.71 13.40
N ILE A 700 -5.07 4.49 13.79
CA ILE A 700 -3.89 3.78 13.26
C ILE A 700 -4.30 2.91 12.06
N PRO A 701 -3.59 3.01 10.91
CA PRO A 701 -3.81 2.16 9.75
C PRO A 701 -3.86 0.68 10.12
N THR A 702 -4.96 0.02 9.74
CA THR A 702 -5.25 -1.33 10.18
C THR A 702 -4.37 -2.34 9.45
N ILE A 703 -4.10 -3.48 10.09
CA ILE A 703 -3.35 -4.60 9.48
C ILE A 703 -3.93 -5.01 8.10
N PRO A 704 -5.25 -5.16 7.92
CA PRO A 704 -5.82 -5.52 6.63
C PRO A 704 -5.52 -4.53 5.50
N LEU A 705 -5.29 -3.25 5.80
CA LEU A 705 -4.98 -2.22 4.81
C LEU A 705 -3.47 -2.04 4.59
N THR A 706 -2.63 -2.40 5.56
CA THR A 706 -1.17 -2.19 5.50
C THR A 706 -0.40 -3.39 4.95
N ILE A 707 -0.79 -4.62 5.28
CA ILE A 707 -0.11 -5.84 4.80
C ILE A 707 -0.11 -5.98 3.26
N PRO A 708 -1.18 -5.61 2.52
CA PRO A 708 -1.15 -5.63 1.07
C PRO A 708 -0.06 -4.73 0.46
N ILE A 709 0.29 -3.62 1.12
CA ILE A 709 1.36 -2.70 0.67
C ILE A 709 2.71 -3.40 0.77
N ILE A 710 2.98 -4.07 1.90
CA ILE A 710 4.21 -4.84 2.11
C ILE A 710 4.27 -6.01 1.12
N THR A 711 3.15 -6.69 0.90
CA THR A 711 3.03 -7.76 -0.10
C THR A 711 3.36 -7.26 -1.50
N ALA A 712 2.82 -6.11 -1.91
CA ALA A 712 3.11 -5.50 -3.21
C ALA A 712 4.61 -5.17 -3.37
N PHE A 713 5.25 -4.68 -2.30
CA PHE A 713 6.69 -4.42 -2.29
C PHE A 713 7.49 -5.72 -2.44
N ILE A 714 7.13 -6.79 -1.73
CA ILE A 714 7.78 -8.10 -1.86
C ILE A 714 7.60 -8.66 -3.28
N VAL A 715 6.40 -8.59 -3.85
CA VAL A 715 6.13 -9.00 -5.24
C VAL A 715 7.01 -8.22 -6.21
N ASN A 716 7.21 -6.92 -5.98
CA ASN A 716 8.09 -6.09 -6.81
C ASN A 716 9.57 -6.53 -6.72
N ILE A 717 10.05 -6.88 -5.52
CA ILE A 717 11.40 -7.42 -5.33
C ILE A 717 11.56 -8.75 -6.07
N LEU A 718 10.62 -9.68 -5.85
CA LEU A 718 10.65 -11.00 -6.49
C LEU A 718 10.58 -10.88 -8.01
N HIS A 719 9.68 -10.03 -8.53
CA HIS A 719 9.56 -9.70 -9.95
C HIS A 719 10.90 -9.24 -10.52
N THR A 720 11.49 -8.20 -9.92
CA THR A 720 12.75 -7.63 -10.39
C THR A 720 13.86 -8.67 -10.34
N PHE A 721 14.04 -9.33 -9.20
CA PHE A 721 15.13 -10.26 -8.97
C PHE A 721 15.08 -11.48 -9.91
N ILE A 722 13.92 -12.14 -9.99
CA ILE A 722 13.75 -13.37 -10.78
C ILE A 722 13.88 -13.05 -12.27
N LEU A 723 13.21 -12.00 -12.76
CA LEU A 723 13.20 -11.71 -14.19
C LEU A 723 14.54 -11.15 -14.67
N TYR A 724 15.21 -10.31 -13.88
CA TYR A 724 16.55 -9.85 -14.25
C TYR A 724 17.56 -10.99 -14.25
N ARG A 725 17.46 -11.93 -13.30
CA ARG A 725 18.38 -13.07 -13.26
C ARG A 725 18.18 -14.04 -14.41
N THR A 726 16.92 -14.26 -14.82
CA THR A 726 16.56 -15.28 -15.82
C THR A 726 16.47 -14.76 -17.25
N LYS A 727 16.03 -13.51 -17.47
CA LYS A 727 15.80 -12.93 -18.80
C LYS A 727 16.88 -11.96 -19.22
N VAL A 728 17.24 -11.01 -18.35
CA VAL A 728 18.33 -10.05 -18.60
C VAL A 728 19.71 -10.72 -18.41
N LYS A 729 19.77 -11.78 -17.60
CA LYS A 729 21.02 -12.45 -17.17
C LYS A 729 21.96 -11.52 -16.38
N ALA A 730 21.38 -10.55 -15.67
CA ALA A 730 22.11 -9.58 -14.87
C ALA A 730 22.77 -10.23 -13.63
N SER A 731 23.92 -9.70 -13.21
CA SER A 731 24.55 -10.09 -11.94
C SER A 731 23.78 -9.50 -10.75
N PHE A 732 24.01 -10.02 -9.54
CA PHE A 732 23.38 -9.47 -8.32
C PHE A 732 23.63 -7.97 -8.16
N LYS A 733 24.85 -7.52 -8.47
CA LYS A 733 25.23 -6.11 -8.41
C LYS A 733 24.43 -5.27 -9.42
N ASP A 734 24.28 -5.76 -10.65
CA ASP A 734 23.55 -5.04 -11.70
C ASP A 734 22.04 -4.96 -11.39
N ILE A 735 21.48 -5.99 -10.74
CA ILE A 735 20.09 -5.99 -10.27
C ILE A 735 19.89 -4.89 -9.22
N LEU A 736 20.80 -4.78 -8.24
CA LEU A 736 20.71 -3.73 -7.22
C LEU A 736 20.88 -2.34 -7.82
N LEU A 737 21.84 -2.14 -8.72
CA LEU A 737 22.07 -0.87 -9.40
C LEU A 737 20.87 -0.49 -10.28
N SER A 738 20.30 -1.44 -11.02
CA SER A 738 19.07 -1.23 -11.79
C SER A 738 17.91 -0.81 -10.89
N SER A 739 17.72 -1.50 -9.77
CA SER A 739 16.65 -1.19 -8.81
C SER A 739 16.80 0.22 -8.24
N VAL A 740 18.03 0.62 -7.89
CA VAL A 740 18.34 1.99 -7.44
C VAL A 740 18.05 3.01 -8.55
N ALA A 741 18.49 2.76 -9.79
CA ALA A 741 18.21 3.65 -10.91
C ALA A 741 16.70 3.80 -11.16
N SER A 742 15.95 2.69 -11.19
CA SER A 742 14.50 2.67 -11.42
C SER A 742 13.76 3.43 -10.31
N MET A 743 14.02 3.09 -9.05
CA MET A 743 13.33 3.70 -7.91
C MET A 743 13.66 5.19 -7.73
N SER A 744 14.83 5.65 -8.21
CA SER A 744 15.19 7.07 -8.16
C SER A 744 14.30 8.01 -8.97
N LEU A 745 13.48 7.46 -9.88
CA LEU A 745 12.67 8.22 -10.83
C LEU A 745 11.27 8.56 -10.32
N GLN A 746 10.85 8.05 -9.16
CA GLN A 746 9.45 8.13 -8.75
C GLN A 746 8.89 9.57 -8.72
N LEU A 747 9.63 10.54 -8.17
CA LEU A 747 9.17 11.93 -8.10
C LEU A 747 9.12 12.61 -9.47
N ILE A 748 10.06 12.29 -10.37
CA ILE A 748 10.04 12.87 -11.73
C ILE A 748 8.92 12.28 -12.57
N ILE A 749 8.58 11.00 -12.38
CA ILE A 749 7.43 10.34 -13.00
C ILE A 749 6.14 10.99 -12.51
N PHE A 750 5.99 11.23 -11.20
CA PHE A 750 4.85 11.98 -10.65
C PHE A 750 4.69 13.33 -11.35
N LYS A 751 5.79 14.10 -11.45
CA LYS A 751 5.78 15.39 -12.13
C LYS A 751 5.38 15.27 -13.60
N ALA A 752 5.89 14.26 -14.31
CA ALA A 752 5.58 14.02 -15.72
C ALA A 752 4.10 13.67 -15.94
N VAL A 753 3.53 12.83 -15.09
CA VAL A 753 2.11 12.46 -15.12
C VAL A 753 1.24 13.68 -14.81
N PHE A 754 1.58 14.44 -13.75
CA PHE A 754 0.88 15.68 -13.38
C PHE A 754 0.91 16.71 -14.52
N ASP A 755 2.10 16.96 -15.07
CA ASP A 755 2.26 17.83 -16.24
C ASP A 755 1.43 17.30 -17.43
N GLY A 756 1.40 15.99 -17.65
CA GLY A 756 0.63 15.34 -18.72
C GLY A 756 -0.86 15.55 -18.60
N PHE A 757 -1.41 15.63 -17.38
CA PHE A 757 -2.82 15.93 -17.16
C PHE A 757 -3.16 17.42 -17.30
N ILE A 758 -2.26 18.32 -16.91
CA ILE A 758 -2.57 19.76 -16.75
C ILE A 758 -2.04 20.62 -17.89
N LYS A 759 -0.90 20.27 -18.50
CA LYS A 759 -0.20 21.10 -19.48
C LYS A 759 -0.21 20.47 -20.86
N ASP A 760 -0.53 21.30 -21.86
CA ASP A 760 -0.42 20.94 -23.27
C ASP A 760 0.83 21.54 -23.89
N GLY A 761 1.51 20.76 -24.75
CA GLY A 761 2.58 21.28 -25.63
C GLY A 761 3.86 21.75 -24.92
N LEU A 762 4.30 21.05 -23.87
CA LEU A 762 5.59 21.37 -23.23
C LEU A 762 6.76 21.32 -24.24
N PRO A 763 7.73 22.25 -24.16
CA PRO A 763 8.84 22.31 -25.10
C PRO A 763 9.77 21.09 -24.96
N PHE A 764 10.28 20.59 -26.09
CA PHE A 764 11.25 19.51 -26.11
C PHE A 764 12.58 19.96 -25.49
N LYS A 765 12.93 19.39 -24.34
CA LYS A 765 14.26 19.56 -23.74
C LYS A 765 15.18 18.45 -24.23
N ARG A 766 16.29 18.80 -24.89
CA ARG A 766 17.31 17.86 -25.35
C ARG A 766 17.96 17.15 -24.15
N THR A 767 18.18 15.83 -24.28
CA THR A 767 19.02 15.07 -23.35
C THR A 767 20.48 15.21 -23.79
N GLU A 768 21.34 15.74 -22.93
CA GLU A 768 22.77 15.82 -23.23
C GLU A 768 23.44 14.44 -23.12
N LYS A 769 24.21 14.06 -24.14
CA LYS A 769 24.95 12.79 -24.25
C LYS A 769 26.30 13.03 -24.95
N GLY A 770 27.33 12.27 -24.60
CA GLY A 770 28.62 12.27 -25.30
C GLY A 770 29.43 13.56 -25.13
N GLY A 771 29.23 14.30 -24.02
CA GLY A 771 29.93 15.55 -23.73
C GLY A 771 30.43 15.64 -22.29
N LYS A 772 31.28 16.64 -21.99
CA LYS A 772 31.70 16.90 -20.60
C LYS A 772 30.49 17.36 -19.78
N ALA A 773 30.11 16.57 -18.77
CA ALA A 773 29.01 16.89 -17.87
C ALA A 773 29.14 18.31 -17.30
N LYS A 774 28.16 19.17 -17.56
CA LYS A 774 28.09 20.50 -16.94
C LYS A 774 27.66 20.36 -15.48
N LYS A 775 28.19 21.20 -14.59
CA LYS A 775 27.74 21.27 -13.19
C LYS A 775 26.27 21.69 -13.15
N SER A 776 25.39 20.74 -12.86
CA SER A 776 23.97 20.99 -12.61
C SER A 776 23.71 21.48 -11.17
N ALA A 777 22.65 22.28 -10.98
CA ALA A 777 22.04 22.58 -9.68
C ALA A 777 21.59 21.27 -9.00
N ASN A 778 21.38 21.24 -7.68
CA ASN A 778 21.05 20.00 -6.96
C ASN A 778 19.78 19.33 -7.54
N PRO A 779 19.88 18.24 -8.34
CA PRO A 779 18.76 17.69 -9.11
C PRO A 779 17.86 16.77 -8.27
N ILE A 780 18.17 16.62 -6.97
CA ILE A 780 17.50 15.73 -6.03
C ILE A 780 17.01 16.46 -4.77
N LYS A 781 16.85 17.79 -4.83
CA LYS A 781 16.50 18.62 -3.66
C LYS A 781 15.21 18.15 -2.99
N TYR A 782 14.14 17.94 -3.76
CA TYR A 782 12.83 17.58 -3.22
C TYR A 782 12.80 16.13 -2.74
N GLU A 783 13.49 15.23 -3.43
CA GLU A 783 13.69 13.85 -3.00
C GLU A 783 14.41 13.79 -1.65
N THR A 784 15.43 14.63 -1.45
CA THR A 784 16.14 14.70 -0.16
C THR A 784 15.22 15.17 0.97
N ILE A 785 14.37 16.17 0.72
CA ILE A 785 13.40 16.66 1.72
C ILE A 785 12.40 15.55 2.09
N LEU A 786 11.81 14.89 1.09
CA LEU A 786 10.86 13.80 1.32
C LEU A 786 11.51 12.62 2.06
N CYS A 787 12.76 12.28 1.73
CA CYS A 787 13.52 11.26 2.43
C CYS A 787 13.67 11.58 3.92
N VAL A 788 14.12 12.80 4.25
CA VAL A 788 14.32 13.22 5.64
C VAL A 788 13.01 13.23 6.41
N LEU A 789 11.92 13.76 5.83
CA LEU A 789 10.62 13.81 6.48
C LEU A 789 10.04 12.40 6.73
N LEU A 790 10.15 11.49 5.77
CA LEU A 790 9.69 10.11 5.95
C LEU A 790 10.54 9.35 6.97
N LEU A 791 11.86 9.53 6.98
CA LEU A 791 12.73 8.91 7.99
C LEU A 791 12.44 9.47 9.38
N ALA A 792 12.21 10.78 9.50
CA ALA A 792 11.78 11.39 10.76
C ALA A 792 10.43 10.85 11.22
N ALA A 793 9.46 10.69 10.31
CA ALA A 793 8.17 10.08 10.60
C ALA A 793 8.30 8.62 11.06
N PHE A 794 9.11 7.82 10.37
CA PHE A 794 9.43 6.43 10.75
C PHE A 794 10.03 6.36 12.16
N ILE A 795 11.10 7.12 12.42
CA ILE A 795 11.76 7.15 13.73
C ILE A 795 10.80 7.61 14.83
N SER A 796 9.97 8.63 14.54
CA SER A 796 8.98 9.14 15.48
C SER A 796 7.98 8.07 15.87
N LEU A 797 7.38 7.36 14.90
CA LEU A 797 6.45 6.25 15.17
C LEU A 797 7.07 5.15 16.04
N ILE A 798 8.32 4.76 15.76
CA ILE A 798 9.02 3.74 16.56
C ILE A 798 9.26 4.24 17.98
N TYR A 799 9.72 5.49 18.13
CA TYR A 799 10.10 6.04 19.43
C TYR A 799 8.89 6.34 20.33
N THR A 800 7.76 6.76 19.74
CA THR A 800 6.53 7.11 20.46
C THR A 800 5.67 5.89 20.81
N ASN A 801 5.91 4.71 20.21
CA ASN A 801 5.14 3.49 20.46
C ASN A 801 5.49 2.82 21.81
N LYS A 802 5.30 3.52 22.94
CA LYS A 802 5.60 3.00 24.29
C LYS A 802 4.75 1.80 24.70
N SER A 803 3.58 1.66 24.09
CA SER A 803 2.66 0.53 24.32
C SER A 803 2.95 -0.66 23.42
N GLY A 804 3.94 -0.61 22.53
CA GLY A 804 4.32 -1.74 21.69
C GLY A 804 3.20 -2.19 20.73
N ILE A 805 2.35 -1.27 20.27
CA ILE A 805 1.21 -1.54 19.39
C ILE A 805 1.74 -2.09 18.05
N THR A 806 1.23 -3.26 17.64
CA THR A 806 1.67 -3.99 16.45
C THR A 806 1.38 -3.22 15.17
N GLU A 807 0.20 -2.62 15.06
CA GLU A 807 -0.25 -1.83 13.92
C GLU A 807 0.70 -0.66 13.63
N ILE A 808 1.24 -0.01 14.67
CA ILE A 808 2.20 1.09 14.51
C ILE A 808 3.50 0.57 13.90
N TYR A 809 4.00 -0.59 14.34
CA TYR A 809 5.20 -1.19 13.76
C TYR A 809 5.00 -1.59 12.29
N VAL A 810 3.86 -2.21 11.97
CA VAL A 810 3.52 -2.57 10.58
C VAL A 810 3.40 -1.32 9.72
N PHE A 811 2.72 -0.28 10.20
CA PHE A 811 2.61 0.98 9.47
C PHE A 811 3.96 1.68 9.33
N ALA A 812 4.80 1.71 10.38
CA ALA A 812 6.15 2.25 10.32
C ALA A 812 7.01 1.51 9.26
N ALA A 813 6.87 0.19 9.12
CA ALA A 813 7.53 -0.55 8.05
C ALA A 813 7.08 -0.07 6.65
N THR A 814 5.80 0.26 6.47
CA THR A 814 5.32 0.86 5.20
C THR A 814 5.93 2.24 4.94
N ILE A 815 6.07 3.09 5.98
CA ILE A 815 6.74 4.40 5.87
C ILE A 815 8.21 4.21 5.47
N PHE A 816 8.90 3.26 6.09
CA PHE A 816 10.28 2.95 5.74
C PHE A 816 10.41 2.49 4.29
N ILE A 817 9.54 1.60 3.81
CA ILE A 817 9.51 1.18 2.39
C ILE A 817 9.32 2.39 1.46
N GLN A 818 8.46 3.35 1.83
CA GLN A 818 8.25 4.58 1.06
C GLN A 818 9.49 5.50 1.02
N THR A 819 10.46 5.36 1.93
CA THR A 819 11.71 6.13 1.87
C THR A 819 12.64 5.66 0.74
N ILE A 820 12.53 4.40 0.32
CA ILE A 820 13.51 3.75 -0.57
C ILE A 820 13.66 4.47 -1.91
N PRO A 821 12.59 4.89 -2.63
CA PRO A 821 12.72 5.68 -3.86
C PRO A 821 13.56 6.95 -3.71
N TYR A 822 13.41 7.65 -2.58
CA TYR A 822 14.13 8.89 -2.31
C TYR A 822 15.58 8.65 -1.88
N ILE A 823 15.83 7.59 -1.11
CA ILE A 823 17.19 7.11 -0.81
C ILE A 823 17.90 6.74 -2.11
N SER A 824 17.22 6.03 -3.02
CA SER A 824 17.76 5.66 -4.34
C SER A 824 18.15 6.88 -5.18
N ALA A 825 17.36 7.96 -5.15
CA ALA A 825 17.73 9.22 -5.80
C ALA A 825 19.00 9.86 -5.20
N ILE A 826 19.16 9.80 -3.87
CA ILE A 826 20.38 10.26 -3.20
C ILE A 826 21.57 9.40 -3.61
N ILE A 827 21.43 8.07 -3.63
CA ILE A 827 22.48 7.14 -4.07
C ILE A 827 22.90 7.44 -5.51
N MET A 828 21.95 7.61 -6.44
CA MET A 828 22.27 7.96 -7.84
C MET A 828 23.10 9.24 -7.94
N ARG A 829 22.78 10.27 -7.14
CA ARG A 829 23.58 11.51 -7.09
C ARG A 829 24.97 11.29 -6.49
N ILE A 830 25.10 10.45 -5.46
CA ILE A 830 26.41 10.10 -4.89
C ILE A 830 27.28 9.38 -5.94
N LEU A 831 26.70 8.43 -6.68
CA LEU A 831 27.38 7.69 -7.74
C LEU A 831 27.83 8.61 -8.89
N GLU A 832 27.01 9.57 -9.28
CA GLU A 832 27.36 10.61 -10.25
C GLU A 832 28.56 11.44 -9.78
N LEU A 833 28.51 11.97 -8.55
CA LEU A 833 29.59 12.79 -8.00
C LEU A 833 30.90 12.01 -7.85
N TYR A 834 30.82 10.73 -7.48
CA TYR A 834 31.97 9.83 -7.43
C TYR A 834 32.58 9.61 -8.82
N SER A 835 31.75 9.36 -9.83
CA SER A 835 32.20 9.19 -11.23
C SER A 835 32.91 10.45 -11.75
N LEU A 836 32.35 11.63 -11.47
CA LEU A 836 32.95 12.91 -11.90
C LEU A 836 34.30 13.21 -11.22
N LYS A 837 34.50 12.71 -9.99
CA LYS A 837 35.78 12.85 -9.29
C LYS A 837 36.86 11.96 -9.91
N ASN A 838 36.50 10.71 -10.26
CA ASN A 838 37.43 9.74 -10.81
C ASN A 838 37.76 9.95 -12.29
N GLN A 839 36.93 10.69 -13.05
CA GLN A 839 37.27 11.12 -14.41
C GLN A 839 38.26 12.30 -14.47
N LYS A 840 38.55 12.94 -13.33
CA LYS A 840 39.50 14.06 -13.22
C LYS A 840 40.87 13.65 -12.66
N ALA A 841 41.01 12.41 -12.19
CA ALA A 841 42.26 11.78 -11.81
C ALA A 841 42.74 10.91 -12.98
#